data_AF-A0A553HR77-F1
#
_entry.id   AF-A0A553HR77-F1
#
_cell.length_a   1.000
_cell.length_b   1.000
_cell.length_c   1.000
_cell.angle_alpha   90.00
_cell.angle_beta   90.00
_cell.angle_gamma   90.00
#
_symmetry.space_group_name_H-M   'P 1'
#
loop_
_entity.id
_entity.type
_entity.pdbx_description
1 polymer ?
#
loop_
_entity_poly.entity_id
_entity_poly.type
_entity_poly.pdbx_seq_one_letter_code
_entity_poly.pdbx_strand_id
1 'polypeptide(L)'
;MASTNDRQTKIFNRFKLHSSLPDDHVELFRDVIIATEHYNQHIDDDNTSGDDDEDEFDIGVTHYKADGSEFTLADVPLRSLVDAIEEHIQMYIPEHRRTEVYKNAVEGVQSVKQTPKWNRQTDNPRAIPQTLFSETRAPLESRKTNESLFKTFASASKLDRETLARIRGMIVWRDSERSNGTWGAIEWDTFEVTGGRLGPTEIHTFADIPHCYVRDRLMASTIIDISPEKRDQVREVVFSDLTFSQVQQYAAAIEEMERQPEGRRPAKIKKPRRPGKTADHALLVRDIQQSRKITRQEAECILEEEELFDTIDDTINLAPNQSFAALKLKVPKPETAFSFGSKYSVLTPGARVQEDDEVVVPEECEIDRDCDQVRAMIKILVRGGHWKTDQFIRAVEGVSHRKLIEFLKKRGPLQGKQSSVFRQSWNFFKKRELLGFELTAAPPKPKLRREVRELMRLREVGPNRGHKRSIKHHGSEPDNTRQQLTSLFSRLKRRRHQAKNKNSLVVGSLQSDRLLRLDELSRNPSGGAEGSGSGVGFDLEACFKVVVVTGAADGIGYAVSEAMAEANAHVALWNDAAIEKAASLAATHGIRTATYKVDISDSQQVRDAIIKVVADFGTIDVFVANAGMAISRPILEQTLEEYRKQMSVNVDGVVVCAKYAGEVFKRQGWGNLIITSSMSAHIVNVPTDQPVYNGTKAFVTHFGKSLAREWRDFARVNIVSPGFFDTKMGASPFAINEAYRMAVLGRQGHTKEIKGLYLYLASDASTYTTGADIVIDGGYTLT
;
A
#
# COMPACT_ATOMS: atom_id res chain seq x y z
N MET A 1 -13.21 -23.78 50.64
CA MET A 1 -14.17 -24.67 49.94
C MET A 1 -14.40 -24.06 48.57
N ALA A 2 -14.07 -24.77 47.49
CA ALA A 2 -14.27 -24.27 46.12
C ALA A 2 -15.75 -24.40 45.70
N SER A 3 -16.25 -23.45 44.91
CA SER A 3 -17.62 -23.49 44.39
C SER A 3 -17.69 -24.31 43.10
N THR A 4 -17.82 -25.64 43.24
CA THR A 4 -17.91 -26.63 42.16
C THR A 4 -19.18 -26.45 41.30
N ASN A 5 -19.21 -25.48 40.38
CA ASN A 5 -20.40 -25.23 39.56
C ASN A 5 -20.15 -24.68 38.14
N ASP A 6 -18.93 -24.75 37.64
CA ASP A 6 -18.61 -24.39 36.25
C ASP A 6 -19.27 -25.33 35.20
N ARG A 7 -19.36 -24.88 33.96
CA ARG A 7 -19.98 -25.59 32.82
C ARG A 7 -19.00 -26.49 32.06
N GLN A 8 -17.74 -26.09 31.91
CA GLN A 8 -16.70 -26.84 31.21
C GLN A 8 -16.40 -28.14 31.97
N THR A 9 -16.26 -28.07 33.29
CA THR A 9 -16.10 -29.25 34.16
C THR A 9 -17.26 -30.27 34.00
N LYS A 10 -18.49 -29.80 33.78
CA LYS A 10 -19.66 -30.69 33.63
C LYS A 10 -19.69 -31.41 32.29
N ILE A 11 -19.25 -30.76 31.22
CA ILE A 11 -19.11 -31.39 29.89
C ILE A 11 -18.01 -32.44 29.95
N PHE A 12 -16.87 -32.11 30.53
CA PHE A 12 -15.74 -33.02 30.60
C PHE A 12 -16.02 -34.24 31.48
N ASN A 13 -16.65 -34.07 32.64
CA ASN A 13 -17.03 -35.21 33.50
C ASN A 13 -18.05 -36.15 32.82
N ARG A 14 -18.92 -35.63 31.95
CA ARG A 14 -19.82 -36.46 31.12
C ARG A 14 -19.08 -37.14 29.97
N PHE A 15 -18.16 -36.45 29.30
CA PHE A 15 -17.27 -37.08 28.33
C PHE A 15 -16.52 -38.25 28.96
N LYS A 16 -15.93 -38.07 30.16
CA LYS A 16 -15.30 -39.14 30.93
C LYS A 16 -16.26 -40.31 31.15
N LEU A 17 -17.44 -40.05 31.74
CA LEU A 17 -18.45 -41.07 32.03
C LEU A 17 -18.93 -41.87 30.80
N HIS A 18 -19.08 -41.23 29.64
CA HIS A 18 -19.68 -41.84 28.45
C HIS A 18 -18.69 -42.33 27.39
N SER A 19 -17.42 -41.89 27.42
CA SER A 19 -16.36 -42.33 26.49
C SER A 19 -16.03 -43.82 26.62
N SER A 20 -16.10 -44.36 27.85
CA SER A 20 -15.58 -45.69 28.21
C SER A 20 -14.06 -45.84 28.01
N LEU A 21 -13.32 -44.73 27.98
CA LEU A 21 -11.86 -44.73 27.98
C LEU A 21 -11.31 -44.98 29.40
N PRO A 22 -10.06 -45.46 29.54
CA PRO A 22 -9.40 -45.59 30.83
C PRO A 22 -9.32 -44.27 31.60
N ASP A 23 -9.46 -44.34 32.92
CA ASP A 23 -9.58 -43.17 33.79
C ASP A 23 -8.35 -42.26 33.76
N ASP A 24 -7.16 -42.88 33.66
CA ASP A 24 -5.84 -42.27 33.48
C ASP A 24 -5.68 -41.60 32.11
N HIS A 25 -6.15 -42.22 31.03
CA HIS A 25 -6.19 -41.61 29.70
C HIS A 25 -7.04 -40.32 29.71
N VAL A 26 -8.20 -40.35 30.38
CA VAL A 26 -9.10 -39.19 30.39
C VAL A 26 -8.58 -38.05 31.27
N GLU A 27 -7.95 -38.31 32.41
CA GLU A 27 -7.30 -37.23 33.17
C GLU A 27 -6.06 -36.68 32.43
N LEU A 28 -5.28 -37.52 31.74
CA LEU A 28 -4.19 -37.03 30.88
C LEU A 28 -4.72 -36.12 29.75
N PHE A 29 -5.84 -36.49 29.10
CA PHE A 29 -6.49 -35.65 28.10
C PHE A 29 -7.05 -34.34 28.68
N ARG A 30 -7.54 -34.36 29.93
CA ARG A 30 -7.95 -33.15 30.66
C ARG A 30 -6.77 -32.19 30.81
N ASP A 31 -5.65 -32.72 31.29
CA ASP A 31 -4.47 -31.92 31.62
C ASP A 31 -3.74 -31.47 30.36
N VAL A 32 -3.78 -32.24 29.27
CA VAL A 32 -3.40 -31.77 27.93
C VAL A 32 -4.30 -30.63 27.45
N ILE A 33 -5.63 -30.64 27.68
CA ILE A 33 -6.49 -29.50 27.31
C ILE A 33 -6.18 -28.26 28.18
N ILE A 34 -6.01 -28.43 29.49
CA ILE A 34 -5.69 -27.32 30.41
C ILE A 34 -4.33 -26.73 30.06
N ALA A 35 -3.30 -27.57 29.88
CA ALA A 35 -1.99 -27.16 29.43
C ALA A 35 -2.07 -26.50 28.05
N THR A 36 -2.63 -27.15 27.03
CA THR A 36 -2.72 -26.59 25.66
C THR A 36 -3.49 -25.29 25.59
N GLU A 37 -4.51 -25.06 26.42
CA GLU A 37 -5.24 -23.77 26.42
C GLU A 37 -4.59 -22.72 27.34
N HIS A 38 -3.97 -23.11 28.46
CA HIS A 38 -3.09 -22.21 29.23
C HIS A 38 -1.96 -21.72 28.34
N TYR A 39 -1.29 -22.65 27.67
CA TYR A 39 -0.27 -22.39 26.67
C TYR A 39 -0.84 -21.66 25.43
N ASN A 40 -2.03 -21.92 24.89
CA ASN A 40 -2.59 -21.07 23.82
C ASN A 40 -2.89 -19.61 24.29
N GLN A 41 -2.79 -19.34 25.59
CA GLN A 41 -2.86 -18.01 26.20
C GLN A 41 -1.49 -17.50 26.71
N HIS A 42 -0.42 -18.31 26.64
CA HIS A 42 0.93 -18.01 27.18
C HIS A 42 2.12 -18.47 26.28
N ILE A 43 1.86 -19.12 25.13
CA ILE A 43 2.81 -19.49 24.07
C ILE A 43 2.69 -18.45 22.96
N ASP A 44 3.80 -17.78 22.67
CA ASP A 44 4.08 -17.26 21.34
C ASP A 44 4.33 -18.45 20.38
N ASP A 45 3.63 -18.56 19.25
CA ASP A 45 4.00 -19.52 18.16
C ASP A 45 5.39 -19.19 17.57
N ASP A 46 6.47 -19.52 18.27
CA ASP A 46 7.86 -19.35 17.82
C ASP A 46 8.80 -20.30 18.61
N ASN A 47 8.82 -21.60 18.27
CA ASN A 47 9.88 -22.58 18.63
C ASN A 47 9.69 -23.89 17.82
N THR A 48 10.72 -24.63 17.36
CA THR A 48 12.13 -24.29 17.03
C THR A 48 12.73 -25.38 16.13
N SER A 49 13.87 -25.10 15.49
CA SER A 49 14.97 -26.07 15.32
C SER A 49 16.20 -25.36 14.71
N GLY A 50 17.41 -25.54 15.23
CA GLY A 50 17.87 -26.32 16.39
C GLY A 50 19.39 -26.16 16.50
N ASP A 51 20.10 -26.65 17.51
CA ASP A 51 19.73 -27.35 18.75
C ASP A 51 20.50 -26.60 19.89
N ASP A 52 20.20 -26.62 21.19
CA ASP A 52 19.54 -27.64 22.04
C ASP A 52 18.58 -26.99 23.05
N ASP A 53 17.40 -27.59 23.23
CA ASP A 53 16.68 -27.79 24.50
C ASP A 53 15.21 -28.17 24.21
N GLU A 54 14.73 -29.29 24.77
CA GLU A 54 13.38 -29.82 24.51
C GLU A 54 12.34 -29.17 25.41
N ASP A 55 11.51 -28.26 24.90
CA ASP A 55 10.39 -27.69 25.66
C ASP A 55 9.33 -28.78 25.97
N GLU A 56 9.48 -29.44 27.12
CA GLU A 56 8.48 -30.34 27.66
C GLU A 56 7.19 -29.58 27.96
N PHE A 57 6.07 -30.04 27.40
CA PHE A 57 4.75 -29.66 27.90
C PHE A 57 4.61 -30.28 29.30
N ASP A 58 4.58 -29.43 30.32
CA ASP A 58 4.49 -29.79 31.76
C ASP A 58 3.10 -30.35 32.14
N ILE A 59 2.72 -31.48 31.54
CA ILE A 59 1.40 -32.10 31.68
C ILE A 59 1.26 -32.69 33.10
N GLY A 60 0.22 -32.25 33.81
CA GLY A 60 -0.04 -32.62 35.21
C GLY A 60 0.61 -31.69 36.24
N VAL A 61 1.26 -30.61 35.80
CA VAL A 61 1.75 -29.53 36.66
C VAL A 61 0.65 -28.46 36.85
N THR A 62 0.65 -27.75 37.98
CA THR A 62 -0.35 -26.71 38.24
C THR A 62 -0.02 -25.41 37.49
N HIS A 63 -0.86 -25.06 36.52
CA HIS A 63 -0.76 -23.82 35.75
C HIS A 63 -1.38 -22.62 36.52
N TYR A 64 -0.90 -21.40 36.28
CA TYR A 64 -1.36 -20.18 36.96
C TYR A 64 -1.60 -19.02 35.98
N LYS A 65 -2.52 -18.13 36.35
CA LYS A 65 -2.84 -16.86 35.67
C LYS A 65 -1.89 -15.74 36.07
N ALA A 66 -1.89 -14.66 35.28
CA ALA A 66 -1.14 -13.43 35.56
C ALA A 66 -1.51 -12.71 36.87
N ASP A 67 -2.63 -13.07 37.52
CA ASP A 67 -3.02 -12.58 38.86
C ASP A 67 -2.56 -13.50 40.02
N GLY A 68 -1.88 -14.62 39.69
CA GLY A 68 -1.44 -15.63 40.65
C GLY A 68 -2.51 -16.67 41.04
N SER A 69 -3.71 -16.63 40.46
CA SER A 69 -4.73 -17.67 40.66
C SER A 69 -4.49 -18.89 39.77
N GLU A 70 -4.91 -20.07 40.22
CA GLU A 70 -4.77 -21.33 39.47
C GLU A 70 -5.57 -21.29 38.16
N PHE A 71 -4.95 -21.72 37.05
CA PHE A 71 -5.58 -21.86 35.74
C PHE A 71 -6.16 -23.27 35.60
N THR A 72 -7.47 -23.33 35.38
CA THR A 72 -8.26 -24.56 35.49
C THR A 72 -9.09 -24.82 34.22
N LEU A 73 -9.72 -25.99 34.14
CA LEU A 73 -10.67 -26.30 33.06
C LEU A 73 -11.85 -25.31 32.96
N ALA A 74 -12.15 -24.54 34.02
CA ALA A 74 -13.17 -23.49 33.98
C ALA A 74 -12.72 -22.24 33.21
N ASP A 75 -11.41 -22.02 33.09
CA ASP A 75 -10.80 -20.91 32.36
C ASP A 75 -10.63 -21.21 30.85
N VAL A 76 -10.80 -22.48 30.46
CA VAL A 76 -10.81 -22.93 29.05
C VAL A 76 -12.07 -22.41 28.34
N PRO A 77 -11.96 -21.77 27.16
CA PRO A 77 -13.10 -21.35 26.38
C PRO A 77 -13.99 -22.55 26.01
N LEU A 78 -15.28 -22.45 26.34
CA LEU A 78 -16.29 -23.49 26.10
C LEU A 78 -16.30 -24.04 24.66
N ARG A 79 -15.90 -23.22 23.68
CA ARG A 79 -15.75 -23.66 22.30
C ARG A 79 -14.51 -24.54 22.08
N SER A 80 -13.33 -24.13 22.54
CA SER A 80 -12.09 -24.91 22.43
C SER A 80 -12.29 -26.32 23.00
N LEU A 81 -12.90 -26.40 24.19
CA LEU A 81 -13.22 -27.67 24.85
C LEU A 81 -14.13 -28.58 24.00
N VAL A 82 -15.19 -28.03 23.39
CA VAL A 82 -16.12 -28.81 22.57
C VAL A 82 -15.49 -29.22 21.24
N ASP A 83 -14.76 -28.32 20.59
CA ASP A 83 -14.04 -28.61 19.34
C ASP A 83 -12.98 -29.73 19.59
N ALA A 84 -12.21 -29.67 20.69
CA ALA A 84 -11.24 -30.69 21.08
C ALA A 84 -11.88 -32.06 21.45
N ILE A 85 -13.00 -32.06 22.20
CA ILE A 85 -13.75 -33.29 22.49
C ILE A 85 -14.31 -33.91 21.19
N GLU A 86 -14.78 -33.10 20.25
CA GLU A 86 -15.29 -33.55 18.95
C GLU A 86 -14.19 -34.21 18.09
N GLU A 87 -12.95 -33.75 18.19
CA GLU A 87 -11.78 -34.32 17.49
C GLU A 87 -11.22 -35.57 18.18
N HIS A 88 -11.10 -35.56 19.52
CA HIS A 88 -10.67 -36.73 20.29
C HIS A 88 -11.67 -37.90 20.17
N ILE A 89 -12.97 -37.62 20.07
CA ILE A 89 -13.99 -38.63 19.74
C ILE A 89 -13.79 -39.22 18.34
N GLN A 90 -13.38 -38.44 17.34
CA GLN A 90 -13.10 -38.98 16.01
C GLN A 90 -11.87 -39.89 16.01
N MET A 91 -10.82 -39.55 16.76
CA MET A 91 -9.60 -40.35 16.86
C MET A 91 -9.80 -41.67 17.62
N TYR A 92 -10.35 -41.61 18.84
CA TYR A 92 -10.28 -42.74 19.78
C TYR A 92 -11.60 -43.51 19.99
N ILE A 93 -12.76 -42.96 19.60
CA ILE A 93 -14.05 -43.66 19.72
C ILE A 93 -14.41 -44.32 18.37
N PRO A 94 -14.76 -45.62 18.35
CA PRO A 94 -15.22 -46.30 17.14
C PRO A 94 -16.42 -45.61 16.50
N GLU A 95 -16.45 -45.55 15.17
CA GLU A 95 -17.36 -44.71 14.37
C GLU A 95 -18.84 -44.78 14.80
N HIS A 96 -19.34 -46.00 15.00
CA HIS A 96 -20.73 -46.26 15.39
C HIS A 96 -21.12 -45.66 16.76
N ARG A 97 -20.16 -45.42 17.67
CA ARG A 97 -20.39 -44.77 18.98
C ARG A 97 -20.13 -43.26 18.99
N ARG A 98 -19.38 -42.70 18.02
CA ARG A 98 -18.94 -41.29 18.03
C ARG A 98 -20.09 -40.30 18.25
N THR A 99 -21.19 -40.49 17.53
CA THR A 99 -22.36 -39.60 17.57
C THR A 99 -23.13 -39.70 18.91
N GLU A 100 -23.06 -40.83 19.60
CA GLU A 100 -23.68 -41.03 20.92
C GLU A 100 -22.84 -40.38 22.03
N VAL A 101 -21.54 -40.72 22.09
CA VAL A 101 -20.61 -40.18 23.10
C VAL A 101 -20.56 -38.66 23.06
N TYR A 102 -20.52 -38.06 21.86
CA TYR A 102 -20.55 -36.61 21.69
C TYR A 102 -21.83 -35.98 22.28
N LYS A 103 -23.00 -36.54 21.98
CA LYS A 103 -24.29 -36.03 22.48
C LYS A 103 -24.36 -36.10 24.01
N ASN A 104 -23.97 -37.21 24.60
CA ASN A 104 -24.05 -37.40 26.05
C ASN A 104 -23.08 -36.48 26.81
N ALA A 105 -21.93 -36.13 26.20
CA ALA A 105 -21.02 -35.13 26.75
C ALA A 105 -21.62 -33.71 26.79
N VAL A 106 -22.28 -33.27 25.71
CA VAL A 106 -22.81 -31.89 25.54
C VAL A 106 -24.28 -31.71 25.94
N GLU A 107 -24.92 -32.74 26.51
CA GLU A 107 -26.36 -32.79 26.76
C GLU A 107 -26.85 -31.65 27.66
N GLY A 108 -27.94 -30.98 27.26
CA GLY A 108 -28.57 -29.92 28.05
C GLY A 108 -27.76 -28.61 28.15
N VAL A 109 -26.59 -28.51 27.52
CA VAL A 109 -25.81 -27.27 27.45
C VAL A 109 -26.37 -26.39 26.32
N GLN A 110 -27.23 -25.44 26.67
CA GLN A 110 -27.99 -24.61 25.71
C GLN A 110 -27.13 -23.84 24.68
N SER A 111 -25.85 -23.59 24.97
CA SER A 111 -24.91 -22.89 24.08
C SER A 111 -24.12 -23.81 23.13
N VAL A 112 -24.34 -25.13 23.15
CA VAL A 112 -23.55 -26.11 22.38
C VAL A 112 -24.42 -26.88 21.38
N LYS A 113 -23.92 -27.05 20.15
CA LYS A 113 -24.61 -27.79 19.08
C LYS A 113 -24.62 -29.29 19.36
N GLN A 114 -25.81 -29.87 19.42
CA GLN A 114 -26.07 -31.28 19.72
C GLN A 114 -25.86 -32.23 18.51
N THR A 115 -25.35 -31.73 17.38
CA THR A 115 -25.08 -32.49 16.14
C THR A 115 -23.64 -32.26 15.71
N PRO A 116 -22.80 -33.32 15.59
CA PRO A 116 -21.37 -33.16 15.32
C PRO A 116 -21.04 -32.76 13.88
N LYS A 117 -19.78 -32.40 13.61
CA LYS A 117 -19.22 -31.93 12.31
C LYS A 117 -19.42 -32.94 11.18
N TRP A 118 -19.07 -34.21 11.40
CA TRP A 118 -19.08 -35.25 10.36
C TRP A 118 -20.48 -35.61 9.83
N ASN A 119 -21.54 -35.31 10.57
CA ASN A 119 -22.94 -35.54 10.16
C ASN A 119 -23.57 -34.31 9.44
N ARG A 120 -22.76 -33.47 8.78
CA ARG A 120 -23.22 -32.22 8.12
C ARG A 120 -22.93 -32.27 6.61
N GLN A 121 -23.98 -32.31 5.81
CA GLN A 121 -23.92 -32.43 4.35
C GLN A 121 -23.51 -31.09 3.68
N THR A 122 -22.80 -31.15 2.55
CA THR A 122 -22.30 -29.98 1.80
C THR A 122 -22.97 -29.85 0.43
N ASP A 123 -23.66 -28.73 0.20
CA ASP A 123 -24.29 -28.42 -1.10
C ASP A 123 -23.24 -28.04 -2.16
N ASN A 124 -23.24 -28.70 -3.33
CA ASN A 124 -22.55 -28.17 -4.52
C ASN A 124 -23.54 -27.27 -5.33
N PRO A 125 -23.35 -25.94 -5.38
CA PRO A 125 -24.25 -25.04 -6.11
C PRO A 125 -24.23 -25.26 -7.63
N ARG A 126 -23.18 -25.87 -8.17
CA ARG A 126 -23.00 -26.15 -9.61
C ARG A 126 -23.75 -27.40 -10.08
N ALA A 127 -24.40 -28.12 -9.16
CA ALA A 127 -25.34 -29.18 -9.48
C ALA A 127 -26.65 -28.66 -10.10
N ILE A 128 -26.93 -27.36 -9.97
CA ILE A 128 -28.11 -26.71 -10.55
C ILE A 128 -27.83 -26.42 -12.04
N PRO A 129 -28.60 -27.00 -12.98
CA PRO A 129 -28.42 -26.74 -14.42
C PRO A 129 -28.63 -25.26 -14.76
N GLN A 130 -27.76 -24.67 -15.59
CA GLN A 130 -27.88 -23.24 -15.91
C GLN A 130 -28.79 -22.96 -17.11
N THR A 131 -28.94 -23.89 -18.05
CA THR A 131 -29.83 -23.77 -19.22
C THR A 131 -30.76 -24.98 -19.35
N LEU A 132 -31.81 -24.86 -20.16
CA LEU A 132 -32.73 -25.96 -20.52
C LEU A 132 -32.09 -27.05 -21.42
N PHE A 133 -30.80 -26.93 -21.72
CA PHE A 133 -30.00 -27.85 -22.54
C PHE A 133 -28.77 -28.40 -21.81
N SER A 134 -28.45 -27.83 -20.64
CA SER A 134 -27.38 -28.28 -19.74
C SER A 134 -27.61 -29.71 -19.28
N GLU A 135 -28.86 -30.08 -18.98
CA GLU A 135 -29.24 -31.48 -18.78
C GLU A 135 -29.31 -32.24 -20.11
N THR A 136 -28.92 -33.51 -20.09
CA THR A 136 -29.01 -34.36 -21.29
C THR A 136 -30.43 -34.89 -21.51
N ARG A 137 -30.89 -34.80 -22.76
CA ARG A 137 -32.20 -35.27 -23.21
C ARG A 137 -32.19 -36.72 -23.68
N ALA A 138 -31.01 -37.36 -23.66
CA ALA A 138 -30.88 -38.78 -23.92
C ALA A 138 -31.65 -39.63 -22.89
N PRO A 139 -32.38 -40.68 -23.32
CA PRO A 139 -32.93 -41.72 -22.44
C PRO A 139 -31.86 -42.28 -21.50
N LEU A 140 -32.25 -42.68 -20.28
CA LEU A 140 -31.33 -42.98 -19.18
C LEU A 140 -30.19 -43.94 -19.57
N GLU A 141 -30.53 -45.00 -20.31
CA GLU A 141 -29.64 -46.06 -20.81
C GLU A 141 -28.59 -45.58 -21.83
N SER A 142 -28.80 -44.41 -22.45
CA SER A 142 -27.98 -43.83 -23.52
C SER A 142 -27.21 -42.57 -23.10
N ARG A 143 -27.27 -42.19 -21.81
CA ARG A 143 -26.60 -40.98 -21.28
C ARG A 143 -25.08 -41.18 -21.23
N LYS A 144 -24.34 -40.45 -22.07
CA LYS A 144 -22.87 -40.36 -22.00
C LYS A 144 -22.44 -39.86 -20.61
N THR A 145 -21.55 -40.57 -19.91
CA THR A 145 -20.87 -40.06 -18.69
C THR A 145 -20.00 -38.84 -19.00
N ASN A 146 -19.55 -38.09 -17.98
CA ASN A 146 -18.59 -36.98 -18.14
C ASN A 146 -17.40 -37.40 -19.02
N GLU A 147 -16.80 -38.55 -18.71
CA GLU A 147 -15.64 -39.11 -19.42
C GLU A 147 -15.95 -39.47 -20.89
N SER A 148 -17.13 -40.06 -21.16
CA SER A 148 -17.57 -40.41 -22.52
C SER A 148 -17.88 -39.18 -23.36
N LEU A 149 -18.50 -38.16 -22.76
CA LEU A 149 -18.77 -36.87 -23.37
C LEU A 149 -17.46 -36.13 -23.70
N PHE A 150 -16.51 -36.11 -22.77
CA PHE A 150 -15.20 -35.48 -22.98
C PHE A 150 -14.38 -36.19 -24.08
N LYS A 151 -14.40 -37.53 -24.11
CA LYS A 151 -13.78 -38.32 -25.20
C LYS A 151 -14.44 -38.05 -26.56
N THR A 152 -15.76 -37.84 -26.58
CA THR A 152 -16.47 -37.40 -27.80
C THR A 152 -15.95 -36.03 -28.26
N PHE A 153 -15.84 -35.06 -27.33
CA PHE A 153 -15.33 -33.72 -27.63
C PHE A 153 -13.88 -33.75 -28.13
N ALA A 154 -12.99 -34.51 -27.50
CA ALA A 154 -11.61 -34.68 -27.94
C ALA A 154 -11.52 -35.23 -29.38
N SER A 155 -12.29 -36.28 -29.68
CA SER A 155 -12.30 -36.90 -31.02
C SER A 155 -12.89 -35.99 -32.10
N ALA A 156 -13.92 -35.21 -31.79
CA ALA A 156 -14.58 -34.32 -32.74
C ALA A 156 -13.77 -33.04 -32.99
N SER A 157 -13.22 -32.44 -31.94
CA SER A 157 -12.47 -31.16 -31.99
C SER A 157 -11.15 -31.26 -32.73
N LYS A 158 -10.45 -32.40 -32.65
CA LYS A 158 -9.08 -32.59 -33.16
C LYS A 158 -8.07 -31.58 -32.59
N LEU A 159 -8.33 -31.09 -31.37
CA LEU A 159 -7.37 -30.31 -30.59
C LEU A 159 -6.21 -31.20 -30.14
N ASP A 160 -5.08 -30.56 -29.84
CA ASP A 160 -3.89 -31.25 -29.33
C ASP A 160 -4.08 -31.71 -27.87
N ARG A 161 -3.15 -32.54 -27.40
CA ARG A 161 -3.22 -33.17 -26.07
C ARG A 161 -3.07 -32.17 -24.92
N GLU A 162 -2.32 -31.09 -25.11
CA GLU A 162 -2.04 -30.07 -24.08
C GLU A 162 -3.26 -29.16 -23.90
N THR A 163 -3.84 -28.68 -25.00
CA THR A 163 -5.11 -27.95 -25.00
C THR A 163 -6.23 -28.78 -24.38
N LEU A 164 -6.33 -30.07 -24.70
CA LEU A 164 -7.33 -30.96 -24.08
C LEU A 164 -7.08 -31.18 -22.58
N ALA A 165 -5.83 -31.29 -22.13
CA ALA A 165 -5.49 -31.34 -20.71
C ALA A 165 -5.90 -30.05 -19.99
N ARG A 166 -5.55 -28.89 -20.56
CA ARG A 166 -5.94 -27.56 -20.06
C ARG A 166 -7.46 -27.41 -19.94
N ILE A 167 -8.22 -27.77 -20.97
CA ILE A 167 -9.70 -27.69 -20.93
C ILE A 167 -10.25 -28.58 -19.81
N ARG A 168 -9.76 -29.83 -19.67
CA ARG A 168 -10.17 -30.75 -18.60
C ARG A 168 -9.86 -30.17 -17.21
N GLY A 169 -8.63 -29.71 -16.99
CA GLY A 169 -8.17 -29.09 -15.75
C GLY A 169 -8.98 -27.87 -15.35
N MET A 170 -9.23 -26.96 -16.28
CA MET A 170 -10.01 -25.74 -16.02
C MET A 170 -11.48 -26.03 -15.66
N ILE A 171 -12.05 -27.16 -16.08
CA ILE A 171 -13.40 -27.59 -15.65
C ILE A 171 -13.37 -28.08 -14.19
N VAL A 172 -12.38 -28.91 -13.84
CA VAL A 172 -12.15 -29.41 -12.46
C VAL A 172 -11.87 -28.25 -11.50
N TRP A 173 -10.92 -27.38 -11.85
CA TRP A 173 -10.50 -26.27 -11.00
C TRP A 173 -11.63 -25.27 -10.76
N ARG A 174 -12.44 -24.98 -11.78
CA ARG A 174 -13.64 -24.15 -11.60
C ARG A 174 -14.63 -24.78 -10.63
N ASP A 175 -14.94 -26.08 -10.73
CA ASP A 175 -15.90 -26.73 -9.81
C ASP A 175 -15.39 -26.90 -8.37
N SER A 176 -14.09 -26.73 -8.12
CA SER A 176 -13.51 -26.79 -6.77
C SER A 176 -13.92 -25.65 -5.82
N GLU A 177 -14.55 -24.60 -6.32
CA GLU A 177 -14.93 -23.41 -5.55
C GLU A 177 -15.85 -23.72 -4.34
N ARG A 178 -15.43 -23.26 -3.16
CA ARG A 178 -16.19 -23.29 -1.91
C ARG A 178 -17.30 -22.24 -1.90
N SER A 179 -18.33 -22.44 -1.08
CA SER A 179 -19.46 -21.51 -0.89
C SER A 179 -19.09 -20.11 -0.35
N ASN A 180 -17.82 -19.88 0.02
CA ASN A 180 -17.27 -18.57 0.40
C ASN A 180 -16.45 -17.90 -0.73
N GLY A 181 -16.37 -18.49 -1.94
CA GLY A 181 -15.58 -17.97 -3.06
C GLY A 181 -14.08 -18.30 -3.02
N THR A 182 -13.64 -19.22 -2.17
CA THR A 182 -12.24 -19.72 -2.18
C THR A 182 -12.12 -21.01 -2.99
N TRP A 183 -11.09 -21.10 -3.84
CA TRP A 183 -10.92 -22.16 -4.85
C TRP A 183 -9.92 -23.22 -4.37
N GLY A 184 -9.91 -24.38 -5.02
CA GLY A 184 -8.81 -25.34 -4.87
C GLY A 184 -7.51 -24.81 -5.46
N ALA A 185 -6.38 -25.38 -5.04
CA ALA A 185 -5.12 -25.21 -5.75
C ALA A 185 -5.16 -26.04 -7.04
N ILE A 186 -4.50 -25.55 -8.10
CA ILE A 186 -4.26 -26.30 -9.34
C ILE A 186 -2.75 -26.39 -9.57
N GLU A 187 -2.26 -27.59 -9.87
CA GLU A 187 -0.92 -27.77 -10.40
C GLU A 187 -0.96 -27.57 -11.92
N TRP A 188 -0.10 -26.69 -12.46
CA TRP A 188 -0.20 -26.27 -13.86
C TRP A 188 0.44 -27.26 -14.83
N ASP A 189 1.39 -28.09 -14.36
CA ASP A 189 2.03 -29.14 -15.16
C ASP A 189 1.16 -30.41 -15.28
N THR A 190 0.40 -30.77 -14.24
CA THR A 190 -0.46 -31.98 -14.24
C THR A 190 -1.96 -31.68 -14.44
N PHE A 191 -2.38 -30.42 -14.25
CA PHE A 191 -3.78 -29.99 -14.17
C PHE A 191 -4.61 -30.68 -13.07
N GLU A 192 -3.94 -31.26 -12.06
CA GLU A 192 -4.58 -31.82 -10.87
C GLU A 192 -4.99 -30.71 -9.90
N VAL A 193 -6.06 -30.96 -9.14
CA VAL A 193 -6.71 -29.93 -8.29
C VAL A 193 -6.90 -30.48 -6.89
N THR A 194 -6.49 -29.73 -5.88
CA THR A 194 -6.55 -30.14 -4.46
C THR A 194 -7.24 -29.11 -3.57
N GLY A 195 -7.86 -29.59 -2.49
CA GLY A 195 -8.56 -28.78 -1.52
C GLY A 195 -9.99 -28.41 -1.94
N GLY A 196 -10.27 -27.12 -2.07
CA GLY A 196 -11.59 -26.62 -2.52
C GLY A 196 -12.76 -27.11 -1.67
N ARG A 197 -13.95 -27.30 -2.29
CA ARG A 197 -15.22 -27.67 -1.62
C ARG A 197 -15.26 -29.07 -0.97
N LEU A 198 -14.26 -29.92 -1.19
CA LEU A 198 -14.22 -31.28 -0.62
C LEU A 198 -13.47 -31.32 0.72
N GLY A 199 -12.40 -30.55 0.88
CA GLY A 199 -11.62 -30.47 2.12
C GLY A 199 -10.38 -29.58 1.97
N PRO A 200 -9.40 -29.66 2.87
CA PRO A 200 -8.06 -29.13 2.65
C PRO A 200 -7.14 -30.13 1.91
N THR A 201 -7.37 -31.44 2.08
CA THR A 201 -6.53 -32.55 1.61
C THR A 201 -7.08 -33.29 0.40
N GLU A 202 -8.37 -33.11 0.09
CA GLU A 202 -9.07 -33.90 -0.93
C GLU A 202 -8.68 -33.52 -2.36
N ILE A 203 -8.61 -34.51 -3.24
CA ILE A 203 -8.35 -34.34 -4.67
C ILE A 203 -9.69 -34.17 -5.40
N HIS A 204 -9.82 -33.11 -6.19
CA HIS A 204 -10.95 -32.93 -7.11
C HIS A 204 -10.71 -33.71 -8.39
N THR A 205 -11.63 -34.62 -8.72
CA THR A 205 -11.58 -35.38 -9.98
C THR A 205 -12.67 -34.94 -10.95
N PHE A 206 -12.55 -35.34 -12.21
CA PHE A 206 -13.56 -35.10 -13.25
C PHE A 206 -14.87 -35.89 -13.03
N ALA A 207 -14.89 -36.84 -12.07
CA ALA A 207 -16.08 -37.59 -11.68
C ALA A 207 -16.93 -36.84 -10.62
N ASP A 208 -16.32 -35.97 -9.81
CA ASP A 208 -17.00 -35.22 -8.74
C ASP A 208 -17.85 -34.05 -9.26
N ILE A 209 -17.73 -33.76 -10.56
CA ILE A 209 -18.31 -32.59 -11.23
C ILE A 209 -19.71 -32.91 -11.76
N PRO A 210 -20.72 -32.08 -11.47
CA PRO A 210 -22.06 -32.23 -12.03
C PRO A 210 -22.08 -32.26 -13.57
N HIS A 211 -22.79 -33.25 -14.12
CA HIS A 211 -22.87 -33.51 -15.57
C HIS A 211 -23.34 -32.29 -16.39
N CYS A 212 -24.31 -31.55 -15.84
CA CYS A 212 -24.82 -30.32 -16.43
C CYS A 212 -23.74 -29.22 -16.54
N TYR A 213 -22.87 -29.08 -15.53
CA TYR A 213 -21.76 -28.13 -15.56
C TYR A 213 -20.68 -28.52 -16.59
N VAL A 214 -20.37 -29.82 -16.71
CA VAL A 214 -19.45 -30.32 -17.74
C VAL A 214 -19.97 -30.05 -19.15
N ARG A 215 -21.28 -30.25 -19.40
CA ARG A 215 -21.92 -29.90 -20.68
C ARG A 215 -21.81 -28.40 -20.98
N ASP A 216 -22.10 -27.55 -20.01
CA ASP A 216 -22.03 -26.08 -20.17
C ASP A 216 -20.61 -25.57 -20.47
N ARG A 217 -19.59 -26.14 -19.81
CA ARG A 217 -18.19 -25.76 -20.08
C ARG A 217 -17.67 -26.32 -21.42
N LEU A 218 -18.07 -27.53 -21.82
CA LEU A 218 -17.72 -28.05 -23.15
C LEU A 218 -18.38 -27.26 -24.28
N MET A 219 -19.62 -26.78 -24.10
CA MET A 219 -20.25 -25.86 -25.05
C MET A 219 -19.47 -24.55 -25.16
N ALA A 220 -19.05 -23.97 -24.04
CA ALA A 220 -18.20 -22.77 -24.03
C ALA A 220 -16.86 -22.98 -24.78
N SER A 221 -16.19 -24.12 -24.59
CA SER A 221 -14.98 -24.46 -25.37
C SER A 221 -15.22 -24.61 -26.89
N THR A 222 -16.44 -24.91 -27.36
CA THR A 222 -16.73 -24.83 -28.81
C THR A 222 -16.76 -23.40 -29.35
N ILE A 223 -16.95 -22.39 -28.48
CA ILE A 223 -16.95 -20.96 -28.83
C ILE A 223 -15.52 -20.38 -28.72
N ILE A 224 -14.73 -20.87 -27.75
CA ILE A 224 -13.39 -20.36 -27.44
C ILE A 224 -12.32 -21.08 -28.27
N ASP A 225 -12.23 -22.40 -28.17
CA ASP A 225 -11.05 -23.18 -28.60
C ASP A 225 -11.18 -23.73 -30.05
N ILE A 226 -12.35 -23.62 -30.69
CA ILE A 226 -12.63 -24.21 -32.03
C ILE A 226 -12.81 -23.13 -33.11
N SER A 227 -12.29 -23.35 -34.32
CA SER A 227 -12.45 -22.41 -35.45
C SER A 227 -13.92 -22.38 -35.95
N PRO A 228 -14.47 -21.21 -36.34
CA PRO A 228 -15.89 -21.03 -36.66
C PRO A 228 -16.49 -22.07 -37.60
N GLU A 229 -15.73 -22.46 -38.63
CA GLU A 229 -16.12 -23.36 -39.72
C GLU A 229 -16.35 -24.80 -39.25
N LYS A 230 -15.83 -25.16 -38.07
CA LYS A 230 -15.89 -26.51 -37.48
C LYS A 230 -16.80 -26.59 -36.25
N ARG A 231 -17.23 -25.45 -35.69
CA ARG A 231 -17.97 -25.40 -34.40
C ARG A 231 -19.21 -26.27 -34.44
N ASP A 232 -20.03 -26.12 -35.48
CA ASP A 232 -21.32 -26.79 -35.53
C ASP A 232 -21.20 -28.31 -35.77
N GLN A 233 -20.22 -28.74 -36.59
CA GLN A 233 -19.87 -30.17 -36.72
C GLN A 233 -19.43 -30.77 -35.37
N VAL A 234 -18.60 -30.05 -34.60
CA VAL A 234 -18.13 -30.51 -33.29
C VAL A 234 -19.30 -30.56 -32.29
N ARG A 235 -20.15 -29.53 -32.28
CA ARG A 235 -21.32 -29.45 -31.39
C ARG A 235 -22.34 -30.56 -31.67
N GLU A 236 -22.64 -30.85 -32.94
CA GLU A 236 -23.58 -31.90 -33.35
C GLU A 236 -23.12 -33.30 -32.88
N VAL A 237 -21.82 -33.60 -32.99
CA VAL A 237 -21.26 -34.88 -32.55
C VAL A 237 -21.21 -34.99 -31.01
N VAL A 238 -20.90 -33.90 -30.31
CA VAL A 238 -20.81 -33.87 -28.84
C VAL A 238 -22.20 -33.93 -28.20
N PHE A 239 -23.08 -33.01 -28.59
CA PHE A 239 -24.44 -32.81 -28.09
C PHE A 239 -25.49 -33.49 -28.98
N SER A 240 -25.17 -34.70 -29.45
CA SER A 240 -26.01 -35.55 -30.31
C SER A 240 -27.36 -35.97 -29.69
N ASP A 241 -27.66 -35.51 -28.47
CA ASP A 241 -28.96 -35.64 -27.80
C ASP A 241 -29.89 -34.42 -28.02
N LEU A 242 -29.45 -33.44 -28.82
CA LEU A 242 -30.18 -32.22 -29.16
C LEU A 242 -30.32 -32.08 -30.69
N THR A 243 -31.37 -31.42 -31.17
CA THR A 243 -31.48 -31.07 -32.61
C THR A 243 -30.59 -29.88 -32.96
N PHE A 244 -30.22 -29.70 -34.23
CA PHE A 244 -29.40 -28.57 -34.69
C PHE A 244 -29.90 -27.20 -34.18
N SER A 245 -31.21 -26.95 -34.21
CA SER A 245 -31.80 -25.71 -33.69
C SER A 245 -31.62 -25.56 -32.17
N GLN A 246 -31.74 -26.66 -31.42
CA GLN A 246 -31.50 -26.67 -29.97
C GLN A 246 -30.02 -26.50 -29.62
N VAL A 247 -29.11 -27.05 -30.44
CA VAL A 247 -27.66 -26.83 -30.34
C VAL A 247 -27.31 -25.35 -30.52
N GLN A 248 -27.89 -24.67 -31.52
CA GLN A 248 -27.69 -23.23 -31.71
C GLN A 248 -28.27 -22.39 -30.57
N GLN A 249 -29.47 -22.73 -30.08
CA GLN A 249 -30.06 -22.08 -28.90
C GLN A 249 -29.20 -22.27 -27.64
N TYR A 250 -28.62 -23.45 -27.45
CA TYR A 250 -27.73 -23.74 -26.32
C TYR A 250 -26.40 -22.99 -26.43
N ALA A 251 -25.79 -22.98 -27.63
CA ALA A 251 -24.58 -22.20 -27.90
C ALA A 251 -24.80 -20.70 -27.65
N ALA A 252 -25.90 -20.13 -28.14
CA ALA A 252 -26.25 -18.72 -27.92
C ALA A 252 -26.50 -18.39 -26.45
N ALA A 253 -27.19 -19.27 -25.70
CA ALA A 253 -27.44 -19.08 -24.27
C ALA A 253 -26.14 -19.14 -23.44
N ILE A 254 -25.20 -20.04 -23.77
CA ILE A 254 -23.89 -20.09 -23.14
C ILE A 254 -23.04 -18.87 -23.53
N GLU A 255 -23.07 -18.44 -24.79
CA GLU A 255 -22.34 -17.25 -25.22
C GLU A 255 -22.87 -15.97 -24.55
N GLU A 256 -24.20 -15.85 -24.37
CA GLU A 256 -24.78 -14.75 -23.59
C GLU A 256 -24.34 -14.81 -22.12
N MET A 257 -24.30 -16.00 -21.52
CA MET A 257 -23.81 -16.19 -20.15
C MET A 257 -22.32 -15.83 -19.98
N GLU A 258 -21.44 -16.13 -20.93
CA GLU A 258 -20.02 -15.71 -20.88
C GLU A 258 -19.83 -14.21 -21.21
N ARG A 259 -20.75 -13.58 -21.97
CA ARG A 259 -20.73 -12.13 -22.24
C ARG A 259 -21.26 -11.30 -21.06
N GLN A 260 -22.18 -11.84 -20.26
CA GLN A 260 -22.62 -11.20 -19.02
C GLN A 260 -21.50 -11.35 -17.96
N PRO A 261 -20.97 -10.26 -17.37
CA PRO A 261 -20.00 -10.39 -16.27
C PRO A 261 -20.67 -11.14 -15.11
N GLU A 262 -20.11 -12.30 -14.71
CA GLU A 262 -20.75 -13.30 -13.83
C GLU A 262 -21.40 -12.67 -12.59
N GLY A 263 -22.72 -12.45 -12.61
CA GLY A 263 -23.24 -11.39 -11.76
C GLY A 263 -24.75 -11.16 -11.61
N ARG A 264 -25.65 -12.13 -11.85
CA ARG A 264 -26.95 -12.28 -11.11
C ARG A 264 -27.83 -13.45 -11.59
N ARG A 265 -28.45 -14.15 -10.62
CA ARG A 265 -29.61 -15.04 -10.80
C ARG A 265 -30.65 -14.82 -9.66
N PRO A 266 -31.90 -15.32 -9.75
CA PRO A 266 -33.10 -14.52 -9.40
C PRO A 266 -33.40 -14.21 -7.92
N ALA A 267 -34.40 -13.34 -7.73
CA ALA A 267 -34.77 -12.72 -6.46
C ALA A 267 -35.33 -13.67 -5.40
N LYS A 268 -34.98 -13.42 -4.13
CA LYS A 268 -35.56 -14.08 -2.94
C LYS A 268 -36.57 -13.22 -2.20
N ILE A 269 -37.53 -13.89 -1.56
CA ILE A 269 -38.49 -13.33 -0.61
C ILE A 269 -37.76 -12.80 0.65
N LYS A 270 -38.25 -11.69 1.22
CA LYS A 270 -37.81 -11.08 2.51
C LYS A 270 -38.39 -11.90 3.67
N LYS A 271 -37.80 -12.12 4.86
CA LYS A 271 -36.73 -11.52 5.72
C LYS A 271 -36.21 -12.65 6.67
N PRO A 272 -35.27 -12.47 7.63
CA PRO A 272 -34.52 -11.28 8.06
C PRO A 272 -32.97 -11.41 7.92
N ARG A 273 -32.20 -10.47 8.51
CA ARG A 273 -30.71 -10.44 8.64
C ARG A 273 -30.37 -10.33 10.14
N ARG A 274 -29.17 -10.68 10.66
CA ARG A 274 -27.76 -10.25 10.36
C ARG A 274 -26.78 -11.21 11.10
N PRO A 275 -25.43 -11.08 10.98
CA PRO A 275 -24.62 -10.57 9.87
C PRO A 275 -23.48 -11.54 9.44
N GLY A 276 -22.87 -11.30 8.28
CA GLY A 276 -21.63 -11.97 7.85
C GLY A 276 -21.20 -11.42 6.49
N LYS A 277 -20.02 -10.77 6.44
CA LYS A 277 -19.45 -9.94 5.35
C LYS A 277 -20.38 -9.75 4.12
N THR A 278 -21.21 -8.71 4.20
CA THR A 278 -22.21 -8.32 3.20
C THR A 278 -21.57 -7.72 1.94
N ALA A 279 -22.39 -7.45 0.92
CA ALA A 279 -22.02 -6.61 -0.22
C ALA A 279 -21.39 -5.26 0.20
N ASP A 280 -21.69 -4.78 1.41
CA ASP A 280 -21.08 -3.62 2.05
C ASP A 280 -19.54 -3.73 2.16
N HIS A 281 -18.94 -4.94 2.26
CA HIS A 281 -17.47 -5.09 2.23
C HIS A 281 -16.91 -4.96 0.81
N ALA A 282 -17.62 -5.45 -0.21
CA ALA A 282 -17.23 -5.23 -1.61
C ALA A 282 -17.47 -3.78 -2.05
N LEU A 283 -18.46 -3.10 -1.43
CA LEU A 283 -18.66 -1.66 -1.54
C LEU A 283 -17.56 -0.91 -0.79
N LEU A 284 -17.20 -1.27 0.46
CA LEU A 284 -16.10 -0.63 1.20
C LEU A 284 -14.76 -0.79 0.49
N VAL A 285 -14.42 -1.97 -0.04
CA VAL A 285 -13.24 -2.16 -0.90
C VAL A 285 -13.33 -1.20 -2.09
N ARG A 286 -14.46 -1.15 -2.81
CA ARG A 286 -14.62 -0.24 -3.95
C ARG A 286 -14.61 1.24 -3.57
N ASP A 287 -15.19 1.64 -2.46
CA ASP A 287 -15.29 3.02 -2.00
C ASP A 287 -13.94 3.49 -1.49
N ILE A 288 -13.17 2.65 -0.80
CA ILE A 288 -11.77 2.93 -0.42
C ILE A 288 -10.87 2.96 -1.66
N GLN A 289 -11.04 2.01 -2.59
CA GLN A 289 -10.30 1.99 -3.86
C GLN A 289 -10.64 3.20 -4.76
N GLN A 290 -11.88 3.66 -4.79
CA GLN A 290 -12.31 4.82 -5.59
C GLN A 290 -12.02 6.16 -4.91
N SER A 291 -12.11 6.26 -3.58
CA SER A 291 -11.81 7.49 -2.83
C SER A 291 -10.31 7.70 -2.59
N ARG A 292 -9.53 6.63 -2.41
CA ARG A 292 -8.07 6.70 -2.19
C ARG A 292 -7.23 6.40 -3.45
N LYS A 293 -7.85 6.00 -4.58
CA LYS A 293 -7.25 5.66 -5.90
C LYS A 293 -6.26 4.48 -5.99
N ILE A 294 -5.73 4.03 -4.86
CA ILE A 294 -4.90 2.84 -4.67
C ILE A 294 -5.39 1.56 -5.38
N THR A 295 -4.53 0.55 -5.50
CA THR A 295 -4.92 -0.75 -6.07
C THR A 295 -5.97 -1.46 -5.20
N ARG A 296 -6.71 -2.42 -5.78
CA ARG A 296 -7.66 -3.23 -5.02
C ARG A 296 -6.99 -3.97 -3.86
N GLN A 297 -5.76 -4.45 -4.07
CA GLN A 297 -5.01 -5.20 -3.08
C GLN A 297 -4.55 -4.31 -1.92
N GLU A 298 -4.28 -3.03 -2.16
CA GLU A 298 -4.01 -2.03 -1.11
C GLU A 298 -5.29 -1.58 -0.41
N ALA A 299 -6.42 -1.45 -1.11
CA ALA A 299 -7.72 -1.19 -0.47
C ALA A 299 -8.17 -2.36 0.44
N GLU A 300 -7.90 -3.60 0.02
CA GLU A 300 -8.09 -4.79 0.84
C GLU A 300 -7.08 -4.86 2.00
N CYS A 301 -5.83 -4.44 1.82
CA CYS A 301 -4.86 -4.28 2.91
C CYS A 301 -5.29 -3.22 3.94
N ILE A 302 -5.82 -2.07 3.52
CA ILE A 302 -6.27 -1.00 4.44
C ILE A 302 -7.51 -1.45 5.24
N LEU A 303 -8.40 -2.24 4.63
CA LEU A 303 -9.51 -2.86 5.36
C LEU A 303 -9.04 -3.97 6.30
N GLU A 304 -8.03 -4.75 5.91
CA GLU A 304 -7.39 -5.73 6.79
C GLU A 304 -6.66 -5.03 7.95
N GLU A 305 -6.03 -3.88 7.73
CA GLU A 305 -5.43 -3.02 8.75
C GLU A 305 -6.48 -2.45 9.71
N GLU A 306 -7.62 -1.97 9.19
CA GLU A 306 -8.72 -1.50 10.04
C GLU A 306 -9.30 -2.67 10.87
N GLU A 307 -9.59 -3.84 10.28
CA GLU A 307 -10.02 -5.04 11.04
C GLU A 307 -8.94 -5.53 12.03
N LEU A 308 -7.65 -5.42 11.72
CA LEU A 308 -6.55 -5.82 12.61
C LEU A 308 -6.38 -4.88 13.81
N PHE A 309 -6.44 -3.56 13.62
CA PHE A 309 -6.34 -2.61 14.72
C PHE A 309 -7.51 -2.72 15.71
N ASP A 310 -8.69 -3.14 15.26
CA ASP A 310 -9.80 -3.48 16.18
C ASP A 310 -9.55 -4.76 17.00
N THR A 311 -8.51 -5.54 16.68
CA THR A 311 -8.11 -6.76 17.41
C THR A 311 -6.80 -6.68 18.19
N ILE A 312 -6.11 -5.54 18.15
CA ILE A 312 -4.95 -5.26 19.01
C ILE A 312 -5.46 -4.69 20.33
N ASP A 313 -4.97 -5.18 21.47
CA ASP A 313 -5.25 -4.59 22.78
C ASP A 313 -4.39 -3.34 23.01
N ASP A 314 -5.02 -2.19 23.15
CA ASP A 314 -4.43 -0.90 23.54
C ASP A 314 -4.55 -0.60 25.06
N THR A 315 -5.08 -1.54 25.84
CA THR A 315 -5.14 -1.45 27.31
C THR A 315 -4.03 -2.22 28.03
N ILE A 316 -3.19 -2.95 27.27
CA ILE A 316 -2.01 -3.66 27.77
C ILE A 316 -1.08 -2.75 28.60
N ASN A 317 -0.45 -3.30 29.63
CA ASN A 317 0.44 -2.54 30.51
C ASN A 317 1.71 -2.09 29.78
N LEU A 318 1.81 -0.80 29.46
CA LEU A 318 2.96 -0.18 28.80
C LEU A 318 4.03 0.35 29.79
N ALA A 319 4.27 -0.40 30.88
CA ALA A 319 5.50 -0.30 31.66
C ALA A 319 6.64 -1.15 31.05
N PRO A 320 7.93 -0.83 31.25
CA PRO A 320 9.03 -1.73 30.91
C PRO A 320 8.89 -3.05 31.67
N ASN A 321 9.03 -4.17 30.98
CA ASN A 321 8.75 -5.49 31.55
C ASN A 321 9.94 -5.93 32.44
N GLN A 322 9.69 -6.26 33.72
CA GLN A 322 10.75 -6.35 34.75
C GLN A 322 11.76 -7.49 34.51
N SER A 323 11.41 -8.48 33.67
CA SER A 323 12.30 -9.55 33.21
C SER A 323 13.37 -9.09 32.21
N PHE A 324 13.24 -7.92 31.58
CA PHE A 324 14.24 -7.34 30.66
C PHE A 324 15.17 -6.32 31.35
N ALA A 325 15.54 -6.60 32.61
CA ALA A 325 16.32 -5.69 33.44
C ALA A 325 17.84 -5.73 33.15
N ALA A 326 18.28 -4.70 32.42
CA ALA A 326 19.63 -4.10 32.40
C ALA A 326 20.77 -4.80 31.60
N LEU A 327 21.08 -4.21 30.44
CA LEU A 327 22.45 -4.02 29.96
C LEU A 327 22.71 -2.53 29.62
N LYS A 328 23.98 -2.17 29.37
CA LYS A 328 24.48 -0.80 29.62
C LYS A 328 24.66 0.05 28.37
N LEU A 329 24.08 1.26 28.41
CA LEU A 329 24.50 2.41 27.59
C LEU A 329 26.02 2.65 27.70
N LYS A 330 26.77 2.32 26.66
CA LYS A 330 28.16 2.78 26.45
C LYS A 330 28.13 4.12 25.73
N VAL A 331 28.31 5.20 26.47
CA VAL A 331 28.49 6.55 25.89
C VAL A 331 29.96 6.74 25.51
N PRO A 332 30.31 6.95 24.22
CA PRO A 332 31.67 7.31 23.81
C PRO A 332 32.02 8.75 24.27
N LYS A 333 33.32 9.04 24.44
CA LYS A 333 33.79 10.43 24.55
C LYS A 333 34.12 11.01 23.17
N PRO A 334 33.96 12.32 22.95
CA PRO A 334 34.00 12.91 21.62
C PRO A 334 35.40 13.34 21.19
N GLU A 335 35.94 12.76 20.12
CA GLU A 335 37.04 13.34 19.34
C GLU A 335 36.82 13.17 17.83
N THR A 336 36.91 14.29 17.10
CA THR A 336 37.14 14.43 15.64
C THR A 336 36.13 13.90 14.58
N ALA A 337 35.71 14.84 13.73
CA ALA A 337 35.75 14.79 12.25
C ALA A 337 34.61 14.19 11.37
N PHE A 338 33.95 15.12 10.65
CA PHE A 338 33.54 15.05 9.23
C PHE A 338 32.37 14.14 8.74
N SER A 339 31.23 14.81 8.53
CA SER A 339 30.54 14.97 7.23
C SER A 339 29.34 14.08 6.80
N PHE A 340 28.44 14.75 6.07
CA PHE A 340 27.31 14.27 5.24
C PHE A 340 26.08 13.60 5.91
N GLY A 341 24.91 14.20 5.63
CA GLY A 341 23.64 13.46 5.56
C GLY A 341 22.71 13.54 6.77
N SER A 342 22.28 14.75 7.18
CA SER A 342 21.28 14.95 8.23
C SER A 342 19.98 14.17 7.94
N LYS A 343 19.73 13.13 8.74
CA LYS A 343 18.52 12.30 8.69
C LYS A 343 17.59 12.58 9.86
N TYR A 344 16.31 12.27 9.65
CA TYR A 344 15.22 12.22 10.64
C TYR A 344 14.79 13.57 11.24
N SER A 345 13.59 14.00 10.89
CA SER A 345 12.73 14.72 11.82
C SER A 345 11.58 13.82 12.25
N VAL A 346 11.48 13.63 13.55
CA VAL A 346 10.23 13.35 14.26
C VAL A 346 10.31 14.28 15.48
N LEU A 347 9.23 14.83 16.07
CA LEU A 347 8.27 14.10 16.90
C LEU A 347 7.04 14.95 17.21
N THR A 348 5.87 14.32 17.18
CA THR A 348 4.58 14.82 17.70
C THR A 348 3.93 15.96 16.89
N PRO A 349 2.63 15.87 16.53
CA PRO A 349 1.96 16.94 15.79
C PRO A 349 1.83 18.23 16.62
N GLY A 350 2.18 19.36 16.03
CA GLY A 350 1.92 20.70 16.58
C GLY A 350 2.98 21.27 17.51
N ALA A 351 4.06 20.54 17.81
CA ALA A 351 5.20 21.08 18.55
C ALA A 351 6.02 22.06 17.69
N ARG A 352 6.48 23.15 18.30
CA ARG A 352 7.68 23.87 17.83
C ARG A 352 8.89 23.26 18.52
N VAL A 353 9.99 23.13 17.78
CA VAL A 353 11.30 22.74 18.31
C VAL A 353 12.22 23.96 18.25
N GLN A 354 13.01 24.20 19.29
CA GLN A 354 14.10 25.17 19.27
C GLN A 354 15.36 24.53 18.72
N GLU A 355 16.30 25.34 18.26
CA GLU A 355 17.61 24.88 17.79
C GLU A 355 18.44 24.24 18.93
N ASP A 356 19.44 23.46 18.53
CA ASP A 356 20.50 22.87 19.38
C ASP A 356 20.11 21.77 20.39
N ASP A 357 19.85 20.55 19.89
CA ASP A 357 20.61 19.33 20.30
C ASP A 357 20.20 18.10 19.46
N GLU A 358 21.16 17.42 18.82
CA GLU A 358 20.89 16.13 18.14
C GLU A 358 20.85 14.98 19.17
N VAL A 359 19.67 14.38 19.36
CA VAL A 359 19.52 13.16 20.17
C VAL A 359 20.01 11.94 19.38
N VAL A 360 21.32 11.73 19.44
CA VAL A 360 22.01 10.57 18.88
C VAL A 360 21.63 9.32 19.68
N VAL A 361 20.71 8.53 19.14
CA VAL A 361 20.39 7.18 19.63
C VAL A 361 21.47 6.22 19.13
N PRO A 362 22.13 5.44 20.01
CA PRO A 362 23.08 4.41 19.59
C PRO A 362 22.46 3.41 18.60
N GLU A 363 23.25 2.97 17.61
CA GLU A 363 22.77 2.02 16.58
C GLU A 363 22.31 0.67 17.18
N GLU A 364 22.87 0.30 18.34
CA GLU A 364 22.50 -0.87 19.13
C GLU A 364 21.78 -0.47 20.43
N CYS A 365 20.61 0.16 20.32
CA CYS A 365 19.70 0.30 21.45
C CYS A 365 18.93 -1.02 21.72
N GLU A 366 19.07 -1.54 22.93
CA GLU A 366 18.37 -2.74 23.39
C GLU A 366 16.86 -2.46 23.58
N ILE A 367 16.03 -3.48 23.35
CA ILE A 367 14.58 -3.32 23.24
C ILE A 367 13.90 -3.77 24.54
N ASP A 368 13.58 -2.80 25.41
CA ASP A 368 13.00 -3.06 26.75
C ASP A 368 11.51 -3.43 26.76
N ARG A 369 10.86 -3.42 25.57
CA ARG A 369 9.44 -3.74 25.39
C ARG A 369 9.24 -4.97 24.53
N ASP A 370 8.09 -5.60 24.71
CA ASP A 370 7.67 -6.75 23.93
C ASP A 370 6.86 -6.37 22.67
N CYS A 371 6.58 -7.34 21.79
CA CYS A 371 5.93 -7.09 20.51
C CYS A 371 4.50 -6.56 20.68
N ASP A 372 3.71 -7.11 21.59
CA ASP A 372 2.35 -6.66 21.82
C ASP A 372 2.31 -5.27 22.46
N GLN A 373 3.25 -4.95 23.34
CA GLN A 373 3.47 -3.58 23.80
C GLN A 373 3.81 -2.63 22.62
N VAL A 374 4.68 -3.03 21.69
CA VAL A 374 5.00 -2.21 20.51
C VAL A 374 3.79 -2.09 19.57
N ARG A 375 3.05 -3.17 19.28
CA ARG A 375 1.81 -3.15 18.47
C ARG A 375 0.73 -2.27 19.10
N ALA A 376 0.57 -2.33 20.42
CA ALA A 376 -0.30 -1.44 21.18
C ALA A 376 0.15 0.02 21.09
N MET A 377 1.44 0.31 21.24
CA MET A 377 1.99 1.66 21.05
C MET A 377 1.75 2.20 19.62
N ILE A 378 1.81 1.34 18.60
CA ILE A 378 1.41 1.68 17.22
C ILE A 378 -0.08 1.99 17.16
N LYS A 379 -0.96 1.11 17.69
CA LYS A 379 -2.42 1.35 17.73
C LYS A 379 -2.76 2.64 18.46
N ILE A 380 -2.18 2.91 19.62
CA ILE A 380 -2.41 4.12 20.42
C ILE A 380 -1.98 5.38 19.65
N LEU A 381 -0.82 5.34 18.99
CA LEU A 381 -0.34 6.48 18.21
C LEU A 381 -1.21 6.75 16.97
N VAL A 382 -1.66 5.68 16.30
CA VAL A 382 -2.39 5.72 15.01
C VAL A 382 -3.90 5.92 15.18
N ARG A 383 -4.54 5.30 16.18
CA ARG A 383 -5.97 5.44 16.46
C ARG A 383 -6.29 6.44 17.57
N GLY A 384 -5.32 6.85 18.37
CA GLY A 384 -5.44 8.00 19.28
C GLY A 384 -5.53 9.37 18.58
N GLY A 385 -5.56 9.40 17.24
CA GLY A 385 -5.77 10.61 16.44
C GLY A 385 -4.54 11.49 16.25
N HIS A 386 -3.38 11.08 16.74
CA HIS A 386 -2.13 11.84 16.61
C HIS A 386 -1.38 11.55 15.30
N TRP A 387 -1.37 10.30 14.83
CA TRP A 387 -0.73 9.88 13.59
C TRP A 387 -1.72 9.08 12.73
N LYS A 388 -1.46 8.98 11.41
CA LYS A 388 -2.05 7.95 10.54
C LYS A 388 -1.06 6.82 10.34
N THR A 389 -1.52 5.62 9.99
CA THR A 389 -0.64 4.45 9.87
C THR A 389 0.48 4.66 8.86
N ASP A 390 0.18 5.24 7.70
CA ASP A 390 1.21 5.57 6.70
C ASP A 390 2.27 6.53 7.25
N GLN A 391 1.86 7.54 8.03
CA GLN A 391 2.78 8.51 8.63
C GLN A 391 3.76 7.79 9.56
N PHE A 392 3.24 6.85 10.36
CA PHE A 392 4.05 5.98 11.20
C PHE A 392 5.00 5.11 10.36
N ILE A 393 4.50 4.43 9.32
CA ILE A 393 5.29 3.59 8.40
C ILE A 393 6.52 4.30 7.83
N ARG A 394 6.46 5.62 7.58
CA ARG A 394 7.61 6.38 7.04
C ARG A 394 8.58 6.93 8.06
N ALA A 395 8.07 7.37 9.22
CA ALA A 395 8.96 7.75 10.32
C ALA A 395 9.75 6.55 10.88
N VAL A 396 9.27 5.35 10.56
CA VAL A 396 9.92 4.05 10.78
C VAL A 396 10.61 3.58 9.49
N GLU A 397 11.74 4.20 9.16
CA GLU A 397 12.52 3.97 7.92
C GLU A 397 12.67 2.47 7.56
N GLY A 398 12.27 2.09 6.34
CA GLY A 398 12.44 0.72 5.80
C GLY A 398 11.25 -0.23 5.99
N VAL A 399 10.19 0.22 6.67
CA VAL A 399 8.90 -0.47 6.74
C VAL A 399 8.05 -0.12 5.52
N SER A 400 7.16 -1.03 5.12
CA SER A 400 6.13 -0.80 4.11
C SER A 400 4.76 -1.19 4.68
N HIS A 401 3.67 -0.71 4.09
CA HIS A 401 2.31 -0.99 4.57
C HIS A 401 2.04 -2.51 4.70
N ARG A 402 2.46 -3.31 3.70
CA ARG A 402 2.42 -4.79 3.79
C ARG A 402 3.30 -5.36 4.90
N LYS A 403 4.54 -4.89 5.09
CA LYS A 403 5.39 -5.34 6.21
C LYS A 403 4.78 -5.00 7.57
N LEU A 404 4.13 -3.83 7.70
CA LEU A 404 3.46 -3.44 8.92
C LEU A 404 2.24 -4.32 9.17
N ILE A 405 1.40 -4.59 8.17
CA ILE A 405 0.27 -5.52 8.31
C ILE A 405 0.75 -6.92 8.74
N GLU A 406 1.80 -7.46 8.12
CA GLU A 406 2.41 -8.75 8.53
C GLU A 406 3.02 -8.72 9.95
N PHE A 407 3.31 -7.53 10.49
CA PHE A 407 3.72 -7.33 11.89
C PHE A 407 2.52 -7.14 12.83
N LEU A 408 1.48 -6.40 12.43
CA LEU A 408 0.23 -6.24 13.19
C LEU A 408 -0.57 -7.56 13.26
N LYS A 409 -0.35 -8.49 12.32
CA LYS A 409 -0.86 -9.87 12.34
C LYS A 409 -0.20 -10.77 13.38
N LYS A 410 1.05 -10.50 13.78
CA LYS A 410 1.71 -11.19 14.91
C LYS A 410 0.94 -10.94 16.20
N ARG A 411 0.98 -11.86 17.17
CA ARG A 411 0.32 -11.71 18.48
C ARG A 411 1.13 -12.44 19.54
N GLY A 412 1.25 -11.87 20.72
CA GLY A 412 2.12 -12.35 21.78
C GLY A 412 3.39 -11.49 21.91
N PRO A 413 4.01 -11.48 23.11
CA PRO A 413 5.13 -10.60 23.43
C PRO A 413 6.42 -10.88 22.63
N LEU A 414 6.64 -12.10 22.12
CA LEU A 414 7.85 -12.45 21.38
C LEU A 414 7.64 -12.51 19.87
N GLN A 415 6.43 -12.80 19.37
CA GLN A 415 6.17 -12.98 17.94
C GLN A 415 6.60 -11.76 17.10
N GLY A 416 7.65 -11.91 16.30
CA GLY A 416 8.15 -10.81 15.45
C GLY A 416 9.08 -9.82 16.15
N LYS A 417 9.58 -10.13 17.36
CA LYS A 417 10.68 -9.41 18.05
C LYS A 417 11.97 -9.33 17.21
N GLN A 418 12.14 -10.25 16.25
CA GLN A 418 13.24 -10.22 15.26
C GLN A 418 12.93 -9.38 14.00
N SER A 419 11.70 -8.92 13.82
CA SER A 419 11.28 -8.16 12.63
C SER A 419 12.02 -6.83 12.53
N SER A 420 12.37 -6.41 11.31
CA SER A 420 12.86 -5.05 11.09
C SER A 420 11.82 -4.04 11.56
N VAL A 421 10.53 -4.31 11.32
CA VAL A 421 9.40 -3.46 11.72
C VAL A 421 9.43 -3.21 13.22
N PHE A 422 9.58 -4.25 14.04
CA PHE A 422 9.66 -4.14 15.50
C PHE A 422 10.83 -3.26 15.95
N ARG A 423 12.05 -3.57 15.49
CA ARG A 423 13.27 -2.83 15.85
C ARG A 423 13.22 -1.36 15.39
N GLN A 424 12.77 -1.12 14.16
CA GLN A 424 12.64 0.22 13.60
C GLN A 424 11.55 1.00 14.34
N SER A 425 10.42 0.36 14.67
CA SER A 425 9.32 0.96 15.45
C SER A 425 9.78 1.33 16.85
N TRP A 426 10.52 0.45 17.52
CA TRP A 426 11.07 0.73 18.84
C TRP A 426 12.09 1.86 18.82
N ASN A 427 13.01 1.88 17.84
CA ASN A 427 13.96 2.98 17.69
C ASN A 427 13.27 4.32 17.43
N PHE A 428 12.16 4.33 16.68
CA PHE A 428 11.26 5.48 16.57
C PHE A 428 10.65 5.85 17.93
N PHE A 429 10.14 4.88 18.69
CA PHE A 429 9.51 5.15 19.99
C PHE A 429 10.49 5.64 21.06
N LYS A 430 11.71 5.09 21.13
CA LYS A 430 12.79 5.59 21.99
C LYS A 430 13.21 7.01 21.64
N LYS A 431 13.21 7.39 20.36
CA LYS A 431 13.40 8.81 20.00
C LYS A 431 12.30 9.68 20.62
N ARG A 432 11.03 9.23 20.68
CA ARG A 432 9.96 10.00 21.37
C ARG A 432 10.28 10.23 22.84
N GLU A 433 10.64 9.15 23.54
CA GLU A 433 10.91 9.15 24.98
C GLU A 433 12.11 10.06 25.32
N LEU A 434 13.21 9.95 24.58
CA LEU A 434 14.44 10.73 24.81
C LEU A 434 14.28 12.23 24.51
N LEU A 435 13.39 12.60 23.59
CA LEU A 435 13.03 13.99 23.30
C LEU A 435 11.80 14.47 24.11
N GLY A 436 11.45 13.75 25.19
CA GLY A 436 10.51 14.23 26.21
C GLY A 436 9.02 14.07 25.88
N PHE A 437 8.66 13.22 24.90
CA PHE A 437 7.25 13.01 24.53
C PHE A 437 6.68 11.72 25.14
N GLU A 438 5.48 11.83 25.69
CA GLU A 438 4.73 10.69 26.22
C GLU A 438 4.51 9.61 25.15
N LEU A 439 4.69 8.35 25.58
CA LEU A 439 4.53 7.16 24.75
C LEU A 439 3.06 6.66 24.69
N THR A 440 2.20 7.14 25.59
CA THR A 440 0.86 6.60 25.83
C THR A 440 -0.16 7.73 25.99
N ALA A 441 -0.91 8.03 24.93
CA ALA A 441 -1.89 9.12 24.95
C ALA A 441 -3.20 8.70 25.63
N ALA A 442 -3.42 9.15 26.86
CA ALA A 442 -4.75 9.15 27.49
C ALA A 442 -5.48 10.47 27.15
N PRO A 443 -6.81 10.45 26.89
CA PRO A 443 -7.53 11.67 26.52
C PRO A 443 -7.59 12.66 27.71
N PRO A 444 -7.34 13.96 27.49
CA PRO A 444 -7.37 14.94 28.56
C PRO A 444 -8.79 15.09 29.12
N LYS A 445 -8.96 14.82 30.42
CA LYS A 445 -10.23 15.03 31.14
C LYS A 445 -10.67 16.50 31.02
N PRO A 446 -11.99 16.81 30.94
CA PRO A 446 -12.50 18.13 30.56
C PRO A 446 -12.41 19.21 31.67
N LYS A 447 -11.23 19.40 32.27
CA LYS A 447 -10.90 20.45 33.24
C LYS A 447 -9.42 20.87 33.16
N LEU A 448 -9.03 21.70 32.18
CA LEU A 448 -7.84 22.58 32.32
C LEU A 448 -7.80 23.82 31.39
N ARG A 449 -8.95 24.35 30.95
CA ARG A 449 -9.01 25.55 30.07
C ARG A 449 -8.69 26.89 30.77
N ARG A 450 -8.00 26.88 31.92
CA ARG A 450 -7.76 28.08 32.76
C ARG A 450 -6.28 28.38 32.97
N GLU A 451 -5.47 27.40 33.38
CA GLU A 451 -4.08 27.60 33.80
C GLU A 451 -3.09 27.92 32.66
N VAL A 452 -3.36 27.45 31.43
CA VAL A 452 -2.53 27.75 30.24
C VAL A 452 -2.55 29.25 29.87
N ARG A 453 -3.47 30.06 30.42
CA ARG A 453 -3.44 31.54 30.30
C ARG A 453 -2.49 32.24 31.28
N GLU A 454 -2.04 31.55 32.32
CA GLU A 454 -1.28 32.15 33.43
C GLU A 454 0.24 32.10 33.15
N LEU A 455 0.72 31.04 32.48
CA LEU A 455 2.15 30.82 32.15
C LEU A 455 2.70 31.71 31.02
N MET A 456 1.86 32.54 30.39
CA MET A 456 2.29 33.53 29.37
C MET A 456 2.80 34.85 30.00
N ARG A 457 3.44 34.77 31.18
CA ARG A 457 3.97 35.95 31.89
C ARG A 457 5.34 35.69 32.55
N LEU A 458 6.26 36.62 32.25
CA LEU A 458 7.57 36.87 32.86
C LEU A 458 8.74 35.93 32.46
N ARG A 459 9.86 36.59 32.13
CA ARG A 459 11.24 36.05 32.20
C ARG A 459 11.65 35.98 33.69
N GLU A 460 12.73 35.33 34.15
CA GLU A 460 14.14 35.65 33.88
C GLU A 460 15.11 34.75 34.70
N VAL A 461 16.39 34.69 34.30
CA VAL A 461 17.61 34.29 35.06
C VAL A 461 17.73 32.91 35.77
N GLY A 462 18.78 32.15 35.41
CA GLY A 462 19.74 31.60 36.41
C GLY A 462 19.86 30.07 36.61
N PRO A 463 21.07 29.48 36.55
CA PRO A 463 21.30 28.04 36.79
C PRO A 463 22.13 27.71 38.05
N ASN A 464 22.04 26.47 38.60
CA ASN A 464 23.20 25.63 39.04
C ASN A 464 22.85 24.26 39.71
N ARG A 465 23.74 23.26 39.50
CA ARG A 465 24.16 22.13 40.40
C ARG A 465 23.17 21.06 40.90
N GLY A 466 23.34 19.81 40.43
CA GLY A 466 22.86 18.56 41.07
C GLY A 466 23.97 17.75 41.80
N HIS A 467 23.78 16.44 42.09
CA HIS A 467 24.81 15.47 42.56
C HIS A 467 24.42 13.96 42.38
N LYS A 468 25.31 12.98 42.74
CA LYS A 468 25.26 11.53 42.40
C LYS A 468 25.19 10.54 43.61
N ARG A 469 24.76 9.26 43.40
CA ARG A 469 25.14 7.94 44.03
C ARG A 469 24.21 6.78 43.53
N SER A 470 24.36 5.47 43.82
CA SER A 470 25.50 4.49 43.80
C SER A 470 25.01 3.03 44.10
N ILE A 471 25.88 1.98 44.03
CA ILE A 471 25.74 0.56 44.54
C ILE A 471 24.78 -0.38 43.73
N LYS A 472 24.88 -1.73 43.49
CA LYS A 472 25.69 -2.96 43.87
C LYS A 472 24.97 -3.99 44.83
N HIS A 473 25.10 -5.34 44.76
CA HIS A 473 25.76 -6.34 43.85
C HIS A 473 25.35 -7.83 44.12
N HIS A 474 25.76 -8.79 43.25
CA HIS A 474 25.83 -10.29 43.39
C HIS A 474 24.50 -11.11 43.43
N GLY A 475 24.41 -12.41 43.07
CA GLY A 475 25.34 -13.35 42.36
C GLY A 475 25.07 -14.88 42.64
N SER A 476 25.65 -15.80 41.83
CA SER A 476 25.80 -17.29 42.00
C SER A 476 24.84 -18.29 41.28
N GLU A 477 25.38 -19.50 41.02
CA GLU A 477 24.99 -20.58 40.07
C GLU A 477 25.35 -22.00 40.68
N PRO A 478 25.24 -23.23 40.08
CA PRO A 478 24.83 -23.72 38.72
C PRO A 478 24.00 -25.07 38.67
N ASP A 479 24.09 -25.83 37.55
CA ASP A 479 23.85 -27.30 37.28
C ASP A 479 22.43 -27.95 37.22
N ASN A 480 22.14 -29.06 36.50
CA ASN A 480 22.59 -29.61 35.18
C ASN A 480 21.87 -30.96 34.83
N THR A 481 20.89 -30.99 33.91
CA THR A 481 20.29 -32.25 33.38
C THR A 481 19.74 -32.14 31.93
N ARG A 482 20.58 -31.86 30.91
CA ARG A 482 20.10 -31.75 29.51
C ARG A 482 21.14 -32.18 28.45
N GLN A 483 21.66 -33.42 28.56
CA GLN A 483 22.62 -33.99 27.60
C GLN A 483 22.30 -35.44 27.21
N GLN A 484 21.29 -35.68 26.35
CA GLN A 484 21.15 -36.97 25.66
C GLN A 484 20.71 -36.95 24.17
N LEU A 485 20.13 -35.88 23.62
CA LEU A 485 19.46 -35.97 22.30
C LEU A 485 20.13 -35.21 21.11
N THR A 486 21.23 -34.50 21.35
CA THR A 486 22.02 -33.75 20.33
C THR A 486 22.90 -34.62 19.42
N SER A 487 22.34 -35.48 18.55
CA SER A 487 23.19 -36.40 17.74
C SER A 487 22.90 -36.58 16.24
N LEU A 488 21.81 -36.01 15.68
CA LEU A 488 21.46 -36.27 14.27
C LEU A 488 21.95 -35.24 13.23
N PHE A 489 21.98 -33.93 13.55
CA PHE A 489 22.10 -32.88 12.52
C PHE A 489 23.52 -32.45 12.11
N SER A 490 24.56 -32.84 12.84
CA SER A 490 25.91 -32.25 12.72
C SER A 490 26.72 -32.62 11.45
N ARG A 491 26.23 -33.53 10.58
CA ARG A 491 27.05 -34.15 9.52
C ARG A 491 27.00 -33.52 8.11
N LEU A 492 26.13 -32.53 7.82
CA LEU A 492 25.85 -32.12 6.43
C LEU A 492 26.38 -30.74 5.95
N LYS A 493 26.79 -29.80 6.81
CA LYS A 493 27.12 -28.42 6.37
C LYS A 493 28.59 -28.15 5.94
N ARG A 494 29.56 -29.02 6.24
CA ARG A 494 31.00 -28.77 5.97
C ARG A 494 31.45 -29.06 4.51
N ARG A 495 30.85 -28.43 3.49
CA ARG A 495 31.34 -28.58 2.09
C ARG A 495 31.06 -27.46 1.07
N ARG A 496 31.13 -26.17 1.44
CA ARG A 496 31.09 -25.06 0.46
C ARG A 496 31.86 -23.79 0.92
N HIS A 497 33.18 -23.90 1.00
CA HIS A 497 34.06 -22.80 1.39
C HIS A 497 35.38 -22.82 0.60
N GLN A 498 35.39 -22.31 -0.64
CA GLN A 498 36.58 -21.90 -1.40
C GLN A 498 36.21 -21.25 -2.76
N ALA A 499 37.13 -20.42 -3.27
CA ALA A 499 37.06 -19.59 -4.49
C ALA A 499 36.07 -18.41 -4.49
N LYS A 500 36.42 -17.21 -4.98
CA LYS A 500 37.72 -16.63 -5.40
C LYS A 500 37.67 -15.09 -5.23
N ASN A 501 38.81 -14.40 -5.17
CA ASN A 501 38.93 -12.94 -4.94
C ASN A 501 40.06 -12.33 -5.84
N LYS A 502 40.22 -10.98 -5.87
CA LYS A 502 41.10 -10.09 -6.70
C LYS A 502 40.37 -9.39 -7.89
N ASN A 503 40.66 -8.13 -8.33
CA ASN A 503 41.73 -7.16 -7.99
C ASN A 503 41.46 -5.67 -8.49
N SER A 504 42.02 -4.64 -7.80
CA SER A 504 42.60 -3.31 -8.25
C SER A 504 41.99 -2.44 -9.40
N LEU A 505 41.71 -1.10 -9.32
CA LEU A 505 42.54 0.15 -9.13
C LEU A 505 43.31 0.64 -10.43
N VAL A 506 43.56 1.93 -10.80
CA VAL A 506 43.52 3.28 -10.13
C VAL A 506 43.47 4.55 -11.09
N VAL A 507 42.89 5.69 -10.64
CA VAL A 507 43.13 7.19 -10.83
C VAL A 507 43.69 7.91 -12.11
N GLY A 508 43.08 9.08 -12.47
CA GLY A 508 43.72 10.38 -12.91
C GLY A 508 43.50 10.89 -14.38
N SER A 509 43.67 12.17 -14.80
CA SER A 509 43.59 13.55 -14.19
C SER A 509 43.79 14.70 -15.26
N LEU A 510 43.46 15.99 -14.94
CA LEU A 510 43.79 17.28 -15.65
C LEU A 510 43.02 17.60 -16.99
N GLN A 511 42.46 18.81 -17.28
CA GLN A 511 42.97 20.19 -17.56
C GLN A 511 43.68 20.37 -18.94
N SER A 512 43.52 21.44 -19.76
CA SER A 512 42.74 22.71 -19.71
C SER A 512 42.69 23.48 -21.07
N ASP A 513 41.96 24.62 -21.14
CA ASP A 513 42.15 25.84 -21.98
C ASP A 513 41.62 26.03 -23.45
N ARG A 514 40.60 26.93 -23.56
CA ARG A 514 40.57 28.25 -24.28
C ARG A 514 40.39 28.44 -25.82
N LEU A 515 39.26 29.11 -26.14
CA LEU A 515 39.05 30.36 -26.93
C LEU A 515 38.82 30.41 -28.48
N LEU A 516 37.66 31.02 -28.83
CA LEU A 516 37.36 32.04 -29.88
C LEU A 516 37.01 31.71 -31.35
N ARG A 517 35.84 32.25 -31.76
CA ARG A 517 35.46 32.85 -33.08
C ARG A 517 35.29 31.92 -34.30
N LEU A 518 34.52 32.27 -35.34
CA LEU A 518 33.24 33.02 -35.52
C LEU A 518 32.82 32.84 -37.01
N ASP A 519 31.57 33.17 -37.35
CA ASP A 519 31.05 33.53 -38.68
C ASP A 519 30.70 32.48 -39.78
N GLU A 520 29.51 32.72 -40.35
CA GLU A 520 28.98 32.48 -41.71
C GLU A 520 28.68 31.09 -42.31
N LEU A 521 27.39 30.72 -42.19
CA LEU A 521 26.48 30.23 -43.24
C LEU A 521 27.01 30.11 -44.70
N SER A 522 27.07 28.89 -45.24
CA SER A 522 26.82 28.64 -46.67
C SER A 522 26.32 27.21 -46.95
N ARG A 523 25.72 27.00 -48.14
CA ARG A 523 24.83 25.87 -48.46
C ARG A 523 25.51 24.70 -49.20
N ASN A 524 24.91 23.53 -48.99
CA ASN A 524 24.74 22.41 -49.93
C ASN A 524 25.90 21.40 -50.16
N PRO A 525 25.59 20.16 -50.61
CA PRO A 525 26.32 18.97 -50.16
C PRO A 525 27.00 18.15 -51.27
N SER A 526 28.02 17.36 -50.91
CA SER A 526 28.34 16.08 -51.58
C SER A 526 29.33 15.23 -50.76
N GLY A 527 29.17 13.89 -50.83
CA GLY A 527 30.21 12.86 -50.63
C GLY A 527 30.96 12.78 -49.28
N GLY A 528 30.71 11.72 -48.50
CA GLY A 528 31.56 11.39 -47.34
C GLY A 528 30.94 10.38 -46.37
N ALA A 529 30.89 9.10 -46.73
CA ALA A 529 30.39 8.04 -45.87
C ALA A 529 31.51 7.35 -45.08
N GLU A 530 32.01 8.01 -44.03
CA GLU A 530 32.89 7.37 -43.04
C GLU A 530 32.24 7.44 -41.64
N GLY A 531 32.22 6.30 -40.95
CA GLY A 531 31.50 6.14 -39.69
C GLY A 531 32.30 6.59 -38.47
N SER A 532 32.29 7.90 -38.18
CA SER A 532 32.58 8.40 -36.84
C SER A 532 31.30 8.44 -36.01
N GLY A 533 31.38 8.01 -34.75
CA GLY A 533 30.19 7.87 -33.90
C GLY A 533 29.56 9.23 -33.57
N SER A 534 28.37 9.49 -34.10
CA SER A 534 27.58 10.69 -33.81
C SER A 534 27.07 10.67 -32.37
N GLY A 535 27.91 11.08 -31.42
CA GLY A 535 27.46 11.43 -30.08
C GLY A 535 26.46 12.58 -30.19
N VAL A 536 25.18 12.30 -29.91
CA VAL A 536 24.13 13.32 -29.90
C VAL A 536 24.35 14.19 -28.66
N GLY A 537 25.15 15.24 -28.81
CA GLY A 537 25.31 16.26 -27.79
C GLY A 537 23.97 16.93 -27.51
N PHE A 538 23.56 16.93 -26.24
CA PHE A 538 22.48 17.79 -25.78
C PHE A 538 23.00 19.22 -25.72
N ASP A 539 23.04 19.87 -26.88
CA ASP A 539 23.35 21.29 -26.97
C ASP A 539 22.17 22.09 -26.41
N LEU A 540 22.43 22.83 -25.34
CA LEU A 540 21.47 23.65 -24.61
C LEU A 540 21.83 25.14 -24.68
N GLU A 541 22.77 25.53 -25.55
CA GLU A 541 22.98 26.95 -25.84
C GLU A 541 21.68 27.57 -26.43
N ALA A 542 21.32 28.75 -25.93
CA ALA A 542 19.93 29.21 -25.93
C ALA A 542 19.31 29.42 -27.33
N CYS A 543 18.41 28.50 -27.70
CA CYS A 543 17.50 28.66 -28.85
C CYS A 543 16.46 29.78 -28.63
N PHE A 544 16.23 30.19 -27.38
CA PHE A 544 15.22 31.16 -26.95
C PHE A 544 15.86 32.30 -26.13
N LYS A 545 15.46 33.55 -26.36
CA LYS A 545 16.19 34.75 -25.89
C LYS A 545 15.53 35.52 -24.75
N VAL A 546 14.20 35.53 -24.64
CA VAL A 546 13.44 36.31 -23.65
C VAL A 546 12.34 35.46 -23.01
N VAL A 547 12.41 35.23 -21.70
CA VAL A 547 11.41 34.47 -20.95
C VAL A 547 10.65 35.35 -19.97
N VAL A 548 9.33 35.33 -20.02
CA VAL A 548 8.45 35.93 -19.01
C VAL A 548 8.05 34.87 -18.00
N VAL A 549 8.17 35.14 -16.70
CA VAL A 549 7.74 34.21 -15.64
C VAL A 549 6.82 34.91 -14.64
N THR A 550 5.61 34.39 -14.47
CA THR A 550 4.63 34.95 -13.51
C THR A 550 4.78 34.36 -12.12
N GLY A 551 4.73 35.19 -11.07
CA GLY A 551 4.99 34.77 -9.70
C GLY A 551 6.48 34.51 -9.42
N ALA A 552 7.38 35.15 -10.17
CA ALA A 552 8.81 34.89 -10.18
C ALA A 552 9.60 35.29 -8.92
N ALA A 553 8.97 35.91 -7.91
CA ALA A 553 9.66 36.27 -6.67
C ALA A 553 10.10 35.06 -5.84
N ASP A 554 9.46 33.89 -5.96
CA ASP A 554 9.84 32.74 -5.14
C ASP A 554 9.46 31.36 -5.69
N GLY A 555 9.95 30.31 -5.02
CA GLY A 555 9.56 28.91 -5.25
C GLY A 555 9.82 28.45 -6.68
N ILE A 556 8.82 27.80 -7.29
CA ILE A 556 8.89 27.32 -8.69
C ILE A 556 9.15 28.49 -9.65
N GLY A 557 8.45 29.62 -9.51
CA GLY A 557 8.62 30.77 -10.41
C GLY A 557 10.03 31.33 -10.39
N TYR A 558 10.64 31.42 -9.20
CA TYR A 558 12.04 31.86 -9.10
C TYR A 558 13.01 30.80 -9.66
N ALA A 559 12.85 29.52 -9.32
CA ALA A 559 13.75 28.47 -9.82
C ALA A 559 13.67 28.28 -11.34
N VAL A 560 12.50 28.50 -11.95
CA VAL A 560 12.36 28.58 -13.41
C VAL A 560 13.08 29.81 -13.96
N SER A 561 12.93 30.99 -13.33
CA SER A 561 13.67 32.19 -13.74
C SER A 561 15.19 31.99 -13.68
N GLU A 562 15.67 31.29 -12.66
CA GLU A 562 17.07 30.91 -12.48
C GLU A 562 17.54 29.91 -13.54
N ALA A 563 16.72 28.91 -13.91
CA ALA A 563 17.03 27.97 -15.00
C ALA A 563 17.17 28.63 -16.37
N MET A 564 16.36 29.66 -16.65
CA MET A 564 16.44 30.41 -17.91
C MET A 564 17.68 31.31 -17.93
N ALA A 565 18.07 31.87 -16.77
CA ALA A 565 19.30 32.63 -16.63
C ALA A 565 20.55 31.74 -16.73
N GLU A 566 20.53 30.53 -16.16
CA GLU A 566 21.57 29.50 -16.33
C GLU A 566 21.76 29.11 -17.80
N ALA A 567 20.71 29.17 -18.62
CA ALA A 567 20.77 29.00 -20.07
C ALA A 567 21.16 30.28 -20.85
N ASN A 568 21.46 31.39 -20.19
CA ASN A 568 21.75 32.72 -20.76
C ASN A 568 20.56 33.46 -21.42
N ALA A 569 19.33 33.00 -21.22
CA ALA A 569 18.14 33.74 -21.66
C ALA A 569 17.87 34.96 -20.77
N HIS A 570 17.38 36.04 -21.36
CA HIS A 570 16.92 37.23 -20.62
C HIS A 570 15.59 36.93 -19.91
N VAL A 571 15.38 37.50 -18.72
CA VAL A 571 14.21 37.15 -17.89
C VAL A 571 13.40 38.37 -17.45
N ALA A 572 12.10 38.34 -17.72
CA ALA A 572 11.11 39.29 -17.23
C ALA A 572 10.35 38.67 -16.05
N LEU A 573 10.71 39.07 -14.84
CA LEU A 573 10.18 38.52 -13.59
C LEU A 573 8.92 39.30 -13.17
N TRP A 574 7.75 38.69 -13.30
CA TRP A 574 6.48 39.31 -12.90
C TRP A 574 6.21 39.09 -11.40
N ASN A 575 6.93 39.85 -10.58
CA ASN A 575 6.62 40.22 -9.20
C ASN A 575 7.58 41.35 -8.77
N ASP A 576 7.14 42.39 -8.05
CA ASP A 576 8.04 43.46 -7.62
C ASP A 576 8.91 43.11 -6.39
N ALA A 577 8.56 42.07 -5.63
CA ALA A 577 9.45 41.50 -4.62
C ALA A 577 10.63 40.70 -5.22
N ALA A 578 10.79 40.66 -6.55
CA ALA A 578 11.87 39.96 -7.24
C ALA A 578 13.08 40.85 -7.58
N ILE A 579 13.11 42.15 -7.21
CA ILE A 579 14.12 43.12 -7.68
C ILE A 579 15.55 42.69 -7.39
N GLU A 580 15.87 42.33 -6.15
CA GLU A 580 17.21 41.90 -5.74
C GLU A 580 17.62 40.59 -6.43
N LYS A 581 16.67 39.65 -6.54
CA LYS A 581 16.84 38.37 -7.25
C LYS A 581 17.12 38.57 -8.73
N ALA A 582 16.39 39.46 -9.40
CA ALA A 582 16.61 39.82 -10.81
C ALA A 582 18.00 40.42 -11.01
N ALA A 583 18.39 41.41 -10.19
CA ALA A 583 19.72 42.01 -10.23
C ALA A 583 20.85 40.98 -10.00
N SER A 584 20.64 40.01 -9.10
CA SER A 584 21.56 38.89 -8.90
C SER A 584 21.69 38.02 -10.17
N LEU A 585 20.59 37.61 -10.80
CA LEU A 585 20.63 36.81 -12.03
C LEU A 585 21.34 37.56 -13.18
N ALA A 586 21.06 38.86 -13.34
CA ALA A 586 21.75 39.69 -14.34
C ALA A 586 23.26 39.77 -14.09
N ALA A 587 23.68 39.99 -12.83
CA ALA A 587 25.09 40.07 -12.46
C ALA A 587 25.82 38.72 -12.57
N THR A 588 25.15 37.60 -12.26
CA THR A 588 25.75 36.25 -12.30
C THR A 588 25.87 35.69 -13.72
N HIS A 589 24.88 35.92 -14.58
CA HIS A 589 24.81 35.31 -15.92
C HIS A 589 25.06 36.30 -17.08
N GLY A 590 25.27 37.59 -16.81
CA GLY A 590 25.49 38.61 -17.85
C GLY A 590 24.26 38.93 -18.70
N ILE A 591 23.07 38.49 -18.28
CA ILE A 591 21.80 38.66 -19.00
C ILE A 591 21.11 39.98 -18.69
N ARG A 592 20.13 40.37 -19.54
CA ARG A 592 19.16 41.40 -19.17
C ARG A 592 18.05 40.80 -18.31
N THR A 593 17.69 41.47 -17.22
CA THR A 593 16.50 41.16 -16.41
C THR A 593 15.69 42.40 -16.08
N ALA A 594 14.38 42.28 -15.92
CA ALA A 594 13.53 43.35 -15.40
C ALA A 594 12.37 42.78 -14.58
N THR A 595 11.90 43.56 -13.59
CA THR A 595 10.77 43.19 -12.72
C THR A 595 9.52 43.99 -13.03
N TYR A 596 8.37 43.32 -13.04
CA TYR A 596 7.07 43.93 -13.32
C TYR A 596 6.11 43.68 -12.16
N LYS A 597 5.51 44.75 -11.63
CA LYS A 597 4.39 44.66 -10.68
C LYS A 597 3.11 44.43 -11.48
N VAL A 598 2.52 43.24 -11.34
CA VAL A 598 1.32 42.84 -12.09
C VAL A 598 0.43 42.00 -11.17
N ASP A 599 -0.80 42.43 -10.92
CA ASP A 599 -1.86 41.51 -10.49
C ASP A 599 -2.39 40.77 -11.72
N ILE A 600 -2.19 39.45 -11.78
CA ILE A 600 -2.63 38.67 -12.95
C ILE A 600 -4.15 38.57 -13.08
N SER A 601 -4.91 38.87 -12.03
CA SER A 601 -6.38 38.91 -12.09
C SER A 601 -6.95 40.20 -12.68
N ASP A 602 -6.10 41.22 -12.91
CA ASP A 602 -6.44 42.44 -13.65
C ASP A 602 -5.98 42.32 -15.11
N SER A 603 -6.96 42.25 -16.03
CA SER A 603 -6.70 42.07 -17.45
C SER A 603 -6.03 43.26 -18.14
N GLN A 604 -6.16 44.47 -17.58
CA GLN A 604 -5.49 45.66 -18.08
C GLN A 604 -4.02 45.67 -17.63
N GLN A 605 -3.74 45.33 -16.36
CA GLN A 605 -2.36 45.21 -15.86
C GLN A 605 -1.55 44.16 -16.64
N VAL A 606 -2.13 42.97 -16.88
CA VAL A 606 -1.46 41.91 -17.66
C VAL A 606 -1.17 42.36 -19.09
N ARG A 607 -2.13 43.04 -19.74
CA ARG A 607 -1.97 43.57 -21.10
C ARG A 607 -0.84 44.58 -21.18
N ASP A 608 -0.84 45.57 -20.30
CA ASP A 608 0.11 46.67 -20.34
C ASP A 608 1.51 46.23 -19.89
N ALA A 609 1.60 45.22 -19.01
CA ALA A 609 2.85 44.55 -18.68
C ALA A 609 3.45 43.80 -19.88
N ILE A 610 2.65 43.10 -20.70
CA ILE A 610 3.15 42.45 -21.93
C ILE A 610 3.59 43.49 -22.97
N ILE A 611 2.85 44.58 -23.14
CA ILE A 611 3.27 45.70 -24.01
C ILE A 611 4.62 46.24 -23.55
N LYS A 612 4.81 46.42 -22.24
CA LYS A 612 6.07 46.92 -21.69
C LYS A 612 7.23 45.92 -21.82
N VAL A 613 7.01 44.62 -21.56
CA VAL A 613 8.04 43.58 -21.81
C VAL A 613 8.50 43.59 -23.27
N VAL A 614 7.57 43.67 -24.23
CA VAL A 614 7.93 43.72 -25.66
C VAL A 614 8.68 45.01 -26.01
N ALA A 615 8.40 46.14 -25.35
CA ALA A 615 9.18 47.37 -25.51
C ALA A 615 10.59 47.28 -24.89
N ASP A 616 10.71 46.71 -23.69
CA ASP A 616 11.98 46.62 -22.94
C ASP A 616 12.93 45.55 -23.53
N PHE A 617 12.39 44.42 -24.01
CA PHE A 617 13.17 43.27 -24.50
C PHE A 617 13.16 43.07 -26.02
N GLY A 618 12.13 43.57 -26.72
CA GLY A 618 11.92 43.45 -28.17
C GLY A 618 11.00 42.30 -28.60
N THR A 619 10.87 41.25 -27.78
CA THR A 619 10.13 40.01 -28.10
C THR A 619 9.77 39.26 -26.82
N ILE A 620 8.95 38.21 -26.93
CA ILE A 620 8.76 37.21 -25.88
C ILE A 620 8.94 35.84 -26.53
N ASP A 621 10.00 35.11 -26.15
CA ASP A 621 10.30 33.76 -26.64
C ASP A 621 9.42 32.71 -25.96
N VAL A 622 9.43 32.75 -24.62
CA VAL A 622 8.69 31.80 -23.78
C VAL A 622 7.89 32.58 -22.74
N PHE A 623 6.63 32.19 -22.53
CA PHE A 623 5.81 32.71 -21.43
C PHE A 623 5.49 31.57 -20.45
N VAL A 624 5.84 31.76 -19.18
CA VAL A 624 5.58 30.81 -18.10
C VAL A 624 4.47 31.34 -17.19
N ALA A 625 3.27 30.80 -17.37
CA ALA A 625 2.11 31.09 -16.53
C ALA A 625 2.19 30.24 -15.24
N ASN A 626 2.91 30.76 -14.24
CA ASN A 626 3.18 30.10 -12.97
C ASN A 626 2.44 30.71 -11.75
N ALA A 627 2.08 31.99 -11.80
CA ALA A 627 1.34 32.65 -10.73
C ALA A 627 0.00 31.95 -10.44
N GLY A 628 -0.34 31.85 -9.16
CA GLY A 628 -1.52 31.15 -8.64
C GLY A 628 -1.61 31.28 -7.11
N MET A 629 -2.69 30.77 -6.53
CA MET A 629 -2.84 30.66 -5.07
C MET A 629 -3.61 29.39 -4.66
N ALA A 630 -3.23 28.85 -3.50
CA ALA A 630 -3.93 27.77 -2.84
C ALA A 630 -4.81 28.34 -1.71
N ILE A 631 -6.12 28.27 -1.89
CA ILE A 631 -7.09 28.27 -0.79
C ILE A 631 -7.57 26.83 -0.70
N SER A 632 -7.31 26.19 0.44
CA SER A 632 -7.59 24.78 0.68
C SER A 632 -8.57 24.66 1.83
N ARG A 633 -9.85 24.48 1.52
CA ARG A 633 -10.94 24.23 2.48
C ARG A 633 -12.01 23.30 1.89
N PRO A 634 -12.80 22.62 2.73
CA PRO A 634 -14.08 22.05 2.34
C PRO A 634 -15.01 23.10 1.69
N ILE A 635 -15.82 22.68 0.72
CA ILE A 635 -16.70 23.59 -0.04
C ILE A 635 -17.76 24.29 0.82
N LEU A 636 -18.10 23.73 1.99
CA LEU A 636 -19.02 24.33 2.96
C LEU A 636 -18.35 25.35 3.89
N GLU A 637 -17.02 25.44 3.87
CA GLU A 637 -16.19 26.36 4.69
C GLU A 637 -15.45 27.43 3.86
N GLN A 638 -15.42 27.27 2.53
CA GLN A 638 -14.89 28.26 1.60
C GLN A 638 -15.98 29.28 1.26
N THR A 639 -15.71 30.58 1.45
CA THR A 639 -16.69 31.63 1.13
C THR A 639 -16.79 31.84 -0.39
N LEU A 640 -17.93 32.39 -0.84
CA LEU A 640 -18.08 32.79 -2.26
C LEU A 640 -17.14 33.92 -2.68
N GLU A 641 -16.52 34.64 -1.73
CA GLU A 641 -15.46 35.61 -2.01
C GLU A 641 -14.12 34.91 -2.23
N GLU A 642 -13.75 33.97 -1.35
CA GLU A 642 -12.56 33.13 -1.49
C GLU A 642 -12.60 32.30 -2.78
N TYR A 643 -13.76 31.73 -3.13
CA TYR A 643 -13.99 31.07 -4.41
C TYR A 643 -13.71 32.01 -5.59
N ARG A 644 -14.33 33.21 -5.63
CA ARG A 644 -14.14 34.17 -6.74
C ARG A 644 -12.68 34.61 -6.87
N LYS A 645 -12.02 34.88 -5.76
CA LYS A 645 -10.60 35.28 -5.72
C LYS A 645 -9.66 34.16 -6.18
N GLN A 646 -9.97 32.90 -5.85
CA GLN A 646 -9.20 31.76 -6.31
C GLN A 646 -9.39 31.52 -7.82
N MET A 647 -10.62 31.71 -8.33
CA MET A 647 -10.90 31.65 -9.77
C MET A 647 -10.22 32.79 -10.55
N SER A 648 -10.32 34.04 -10.09
CA SER A 648 -9.76 35.18 -10.81
C SER A 648 -8.23 35.13 -10.96
N VAL A 649 -7.55 34.52 -9.98
CA VAL A 649 -6.09 34.31 -10.04
C VAL A 649 -5.72 33.02 -10.78
N ASN A 650 -6.30 31.86 -10.43
CA ASN A 650 -5.86 30.58 -10.98
C ASN A 650 -6.43 30.25 -12.37
N VAL A 651 -7.58 30.84 -12.75
CA VAL A 651 -8.24 30.59 -14.03
C VAL A 651 -8.18 31.84 -14.90
N ASP A 652 -8.83 32.94 -14.49
CA ASP A 652 -8.96 34.10 -15.35
C ASP A 652 -7.59 34.72 -15.66
N GLY A 653 -6.72 34.87 -14.66
CA GLY A 653 -5.36 35.37 -14.87
C GLY A 653 -4.48 34.49 -15.76
N VAL A 654 -4.69 33.17 -15.79
CA VAL A 654 -4.00 32.27 -16.73
C VAL A 654 -4.55 32.43 -18.15
N VAL A 655 -5.88 32.55 -18.30
CA VAL A 655 -6.54 32.80 -19.60
C VAL A 655 -6.12 34.16 -20.17
N VAL A 656 -6.06 35.20 -19.34
CA VAL A 656 -5.64 36.56 -19.70
C VAL A 656 -4.15 36.61 -20.09
N CYS A 657 -3.27 35.98 -19.30
CA CYS A 657 -1.85 35.85 -19.65
C CYS A 657 -1.67 35.13 -21.00
N ALA A 658 -2.34 33.99 -21.17
CA ALA A 658 -2.30 33.23 -22.42
C ALA A 658 -2.83 34.04 -23.61
N LYS A 659 -3.96 34.75 -23.46
CA LYS A 659 -4.51 35.62 -24.50
C LYS A 659 -3.49 36.65 -25.01
N TYR A 660 -2.91 37.44 -24.11
CA TYR A 660 -2.04 38.54 -24.51
C TYR A 660 -0.63 38.07 -24.92
N ALA A 661 -0.13 36.95 -24.38
CA ALA A 661 1.09 36.30 -24.86
C ALA A 661 0.87 35.66 -26.25
N GLY A 662 -0.27 35.01 -26.47
CA GLY A 662 -0.69 34.45 -27.76
C GLY A 662 -0.85 35.52 -28.85
N GLU A 663 -1.32 36.72 -28.50
CA GLU A 663 -1.31 37.88 -29.40
C GLU A 663 0.10 38.35 -29.79
N VAL A 664 1.11 38.17 -28.93
CA VAL A 664 2.53 38.43 -29.27
C VAL A 664 3.07 37.31 -30.14
N PHE A 665 2.95 36.04 -29.73
CA PHE A 665 3.39 34.87 -30.50
C PHE A 665 2.82 34.85 -31.92
N LYS A 666 1.52 35.12 -32.08
CA LYS A 666 0.85 35.15 -33.39
C LYS A 666 1.32 36.29 -34.31
N ARG A 667 1.85 37.39 -33.75
CA ARG A 667 2.52 38.46 -34.52
C ARG A 667 3.97 38.12 -34.87
N GLN A 668 4.64 37.32 -34.04
CA GLN A 668 6.01 36.85 -34.27
C GLN A 668 6.07 35.67 -35.26
N GLY A 669 4.99 34.90 -35.38
CA GLY A 669 4.92 33.66 -36.18
C GLY A 669 5.49 32.43 -35.48
N TRP A 670 6.04 32.60 -34.28
CA TRP A 670 6.56 31.56 -33.41
C TRP A 670 6.22 31.90 -31.94
N GLY A 671 6.21 30.91 -31.04
CA GLY A 671 6.00 31.13 -29.60
C GLY A 671 5.98 29.86 -28.76
N ASN A 672 6.10 30.01 -27.43
CA ASN A 672 6.04 28.90 -26.49
C ASN A 672 5.36 29.29 -25.16
N LEU A 673 4.27 28.63 -24.79
CA LEU A 673 3.54 28.84 -23.54
C LEU A 673 3.68 27.61 -22.63
N ILE A 674 4.21 27.82 -21.42
CA ILE A 674 4.26 26.79 -20.38
C ILE A 674 3.30 27.16 -19.26
N ILE A 675 2.29 26.34 -19.02
CA ILE A 675 1.29 26.54 -17.97
C ILE A 675 1.64 25.67 -16.75
N THR A 676 1.81 26.29 -15.58
CA THR A 676 1.99 25.56 -14.32
C THR A 676 0.64 25.16 -13.74
N SER A 677 0.22 23.93 -14.02
CA SER A 677 -0.94 23.29 -13.41
C SER A 677 -0.59 22.76 -12.01
N SER A 678 -0.98 21.52 -11.68
CA SER A 678 -0.60 20.73 -10.50
C SER A 678 -1.09 19.30 -10.69
N MET A 679 -0.51 18.33 -9.97
CA MET A 679 -1.11 16.99 -9.81
C MET A 679 -2.58 17.05 -9.35
N SER A 680 -3.00 18.11 -8.65
CA SER A 680 -4.39 18.42 -8.28
C SER A 680 -5.37 18.54 -9.47
N ALA A 681 -4.89 18.59 -10.71
CA ALA A 681 -5.73 18.47 -11.91
C ALA A 681 -6.15 17.01 -12.20
N HIS A 682 -5.39 16.04 -11.69
CA HIS A 682 -5.49 14.61 -12.01
C HIS A 682 -6.07 13.78 -10.86
N ILE A 683 -5.93 14.27 -9.63
CA ILE A 683 -6.35 13.60 -8.40
C ILE A 683 -7.12 14.55 -7.47
N VAL A 684 -7.90 13.97 -6.56
CA VAL A 684 -8.35 14.68 -5.36
C VAL A 684 -7.25 14.54 -4.32
N ASN A 685 -6.66 15.63 -3.86
CA ASN A 685 -5.64 15.59 -2.81
C ASN A 685 -6.24 15.09 -1.49
N VAL A 686 -6.02 13.81 -1.17
CA VAL A 686 -6.07 13.37 0.22
C VAL A 686 -4.99 14.13 1.02
N PRO A 687 -5.16 14.40 2.33
CA PRO A 687 -6.41 14.49 3.07
C PRO A 687 -6.89 15.97 3.11
N THR A 688 -6.44 16.79 2.15
CA THR A 688 -6.62 18.25 2.13
C THR A 688 -7.77 18.60 1.18
N ASP A 689 -8.97 18.79 1.74
CA ASP A 689 -10.12 19.26 1.00
C ASP A 689 -9.83 20.62 0.33
N GLN A 690 -9.91 20.64 -1.00
CA GLN A 690 -9.69 21.84 -1.82
C GLN A 690 -10.36 21.73 -3.21
N PRO A 691 -11.66 21.41 -3.30
CA PRO A 691 -12.32 21.11 -4.58
C PRO A 691 -12.23 22.26 -5.59
N VAL A 692 -12.25 23.52 -5.15
CA VAL A 692 -12.07 24.69 -6.02
C VAL A 692 -10.65 24.76 -6.58
N TYR A 693 -9.61 24.53 -5.78
CA TYR A 693 -8.22 24.48 -6.27
C TYR A 693 -8.06 23.41 -7.36
N ASN A 694 -8.53 22.19 -7.08
CA ASN A 694 -8.47 21.07 -8.01
C ASN A 694 -9.21 21.39 -9.31
N GLY A 695 -10.41 21.98 -9.21
CA GLY A 695 -11.16 22.49 -10.36
C GLY A 695 -10.40 23.54 -11.18
N THR A 696 -9.75 24.51 -10.52
CA THR A 696 -8.95 25.53 -11.23
C THR A 696 -7.77 24.92 -11.98
N LYS A 697 -7.10 23.92 -11.40
CA LYS A 697 -5.97 23.22 -12.02
C LYS A 697 -6.43 22.29 -13.16
N ALA A 698 -7.54 21.56 -12.98
CA ALA A 698 -8.16 20.79 -14.06
C ALA A 698 -8.57 21.68 -15.25
N PHE A 699 -9.13 22.87 -14.99
CA PHE A 699 -9.46 23.83 -16.05
C PHE A 699 -8.22 24.25 -16.85
N VAL A 700 -7.18 24.79 -16.20
CA VAL A 700 -6.01 25.31 -16.95
C VAL A 700 -5.24 24.19 -17.67
N THR A 701 -5.32 22.96 -17.17
CA THR A 701 -4.79 21.76 -17.83
C THR A 701 -5.47 21.49 -19.17
N HIS A 702 -6.81 21.47 -19.18
CA HIS A 702 -7.56 21.22 -20.41
C HIS A 702 -7.52 22.43 -21.36
N PHE A 703 -7.54 23.65 -20.82
CA PHE A 703 -7.35 24.89 -21.56
C PHE A 703 -6.02 24.90 -22.33
N GLY A 704 -4.89 24.57 -21.68
CA GLY A 704 -3.59 24.45 -22.34
C GLY A 704 -3.57 23.43 -23.49
N LYS A 705 -4.25 22.28 -23.31
CA LYS A 705 -4.39 21.25 -24.36
C LYS A 705 -5.23 21.74 -25.54
N SER A 706 -6.27 22.55 -25.28
CA SER A 706 -7.05 23.22 -26.31
C SER A 706 -6.23 24.29 -27.06
N LEU A 707 -5.47 25.11 -26.34
CA LEU A 707 -4.59 26.13 -26.94
C LEU A 707 -3.50 25.51 -27.81
N ALA A 708 -2.89 24.38 -27.41
CA ALA A 708 -1.92 23.67 -28.23
C ALA A 708 -2.47 23.30 -29.62
N ARG A 709 -3.75 22.86 -29.67
CA ARG A 709 -4.45 22.53 -30.90
C ARG A 709 -4.88 23.77 -31.70
N GLU A 710 -5.23 24.86 -31.01
CA GLU A 710 -5.57 26.15 -31.63
C GLU A 710 -4.35 26.81 -32.28
N TRP A 711 -3.23 26.87 -31.55
CA TRP A 711 -2.03 27.65 -31.89
C TRP A 711 -0.96 26.88 -32.66
N ARG A 712 -1.18 25.59 -32.97
CA ARG A 712 -0.25 24.68 -33.68
C ARG A 712 0.48 25.26 -34.90
N ASP A 713 -0.08 26.28 -35.55
CA ASP A 713 0.47 26.93 -36.74
C ASP A 713 1.53 28.01 -36.41
N PHE A 714 1.65 28.43 -35.14
CA PHE A 714 2.54 29.52 -34.70
C PHE A 714 3.08 29.41 -33.27
N ALA A 715 2.63 28.47 -32.41
CA ALA A 715 3.19 28.32 -31.06
C ALA A 715 3.03 26.91 -30.48
N ARG A 716 3.97 26.53 -29.60
CA ARG A 716 3.87 25.36 -28.72
C ARG A 716 3.16 25.75 -27.42
N VAL A 717 2.35 24.85 -26.87
CA VAL A 717 1.74 25.02 -25.55
C VAL A 717 1.85 23.74 -24.77
N ASN A 718 2.48 23.77 -23.59
CA ASN A 718 2.65 22.61 -22.73
C ASN A 718 2.25 22.92 -21.29
N ILE A 719 1.85 21.87 -20.57
CA ILE A 719 1.46 21.94 -19.17
C ILE A 719 2.52 21.21 -18.36
N VAL A 720 2.95 21.81 -17.26
CA VAL A 720 3.64 21.10 -16.19
C VAL A 720 2.63 20.91 -15.07
N SER A 721 2.57 19.72 -14.50
CA SER A 721 1.71 19.41 -13.36
C SER A 721 2.58 19.05 -12.15
N PRO A 722 3.07 20.05 -11.38
CA PRO A 722 3.89 19.80 -10.20
C PRO A 722 3.08 19.10 -9.11
N GLY A 723 3.70 18.14 -8.43
CA GLY A 723 3.23 17.68 -7.14
C GLY A 723 3.59 18.64 -6.01
N PHE A 724 3.78 18.10 -4.82
CA PHE A 724 4.21 18.89 -3.67
C PHE A 724 5.70 19.25 -3.75
N PHE A 725 5.99 20.50 -4.08
CA PHE A 725 7.33 21.08 -4.02
C PHE A 725 7.57 21.84 -2.72
N ASP A 726 8.82 21.86 -2.24
CA ASP A 726 9.27 22.70 -1.14
C ASP A 726 9.37 24.17 -1.60
N THR A 727 8.39 24.98 -1.18
CA THR A 727 8.24 26.41 -1.50
C THR A 727 7.38 27.10 -0.44
N LYS A 728 7.30 28.44 -0.43
CA LYS A 728 6.36 29.17 0.47
C LYS A 728 4.87 28.94 0.18
N MET A 729 4.51 28.48 -1.02
CA MET A 729 3.15 27.99 -1.33
C MET A 729 3.01 26.48 -1.07
N GLY A 730 4.15 25.81 -0.90
CA GLY A 730 4.27 24.41 -0.57
C GLY A 730 3.79 24.16 0.84
N ALA A 731 2.51 23.82 0.94
CA ALA A 731 1.94 22.94 1.93
C ALA A 731 2.03 23.37 3.41
N SER A 732 0.89 23.35 4.08
CA SER A 732 0.86 23.19 5.54
C SER A 732 1.60 21.90 5.95
N PRO A 733 2.07 21.76 7.21
CA PRO A 733 2.80 20.56 7.66
C PRO A 733 2.08 19.22 7.37
N PHE A 734 0.74 19.27 7.27
CA PHE A 734 -0.14 18.20 6.85
C PHE A 734 0.07 17.77 5.38
N ALA A 735 0.09 18.74 4.45
CA ALA A 735 0.33 18.50 3.04
C ALA A 735 1.82 18.24 2.72
N ILE A 736 2.75 18.69 3.58
CA ILE A 736 4.15 18.25 3.55
C ILE A 736 4.20 16.76 3.87
N ASN A 737 3.61 16.33 5.00
CA ASN A 737 3.58 14.92 5.37
C ASN A 737 2.88 14.04 4.31
N GLU A 738 1.88 14.59 3.62
CA GLU A 738 1.23 13.92 2.48
C GLU A 738 2.13 13.79 1.24
N ALA A 739 2.98 14.79 0.94
CA ALA A 739 4.00 14.68 -0.10
C ALA A 739 4.91 13.48 0.14
N TYR A 740 5.41 13.36 1.36
CA TYR A 740 6.19 12.20 1.77
C TYR A 740 5.33 10.92 1.80
N ARG A 741 3.99 11.00 1.90
CA ARG A 741 3.06 9.84 1.98
C ARG A 741 2.85 9.10 0.67
N MET A 742 2.51 9.83 -0.38
CA MET A 742 1.98 9.25 -1.61
C MET A 742 2.96 9.39 -2.79
N ALA A 743 3.89 10.35 -2.77
CA ALA A 743 4.97 10.34 -3.75
C ALA A 743 5.81 9.07 -3.55
N VAL A 744 5.91 8.24 -4.60
CA VAL A 744 6.73 7.02 -4.64
C VAL A 744 8.21 7.29 -4.31
N LEU A 745 8.71 8.50 -4.61
CA LEU A 745 10.06 8.95 -4.22
C LEU A 745 10.18 9.33 -2.73
N GLY A 746 9.10 9.28 -1.94
CA GLY A 746 9.09 9.41 -0.48
C GLY A 746 9.42 10.80 0.06
N ARG A 747 9.24 11.87 -0.72
CA ARG A 747 9.64 13.25 -0.37
C ARG A 747 8.91 14.31 -1.20
N GLN A 748 9.01 15.58 -0.79
CA GLN A 748 8.74 16.71 -1.67
C GLN A 748 9.78 16.81 -2.80
N GLY A 749 9.37 17.39 -3.93
CA GLY A 749 10.28 17.90 -4.94
C GLY A 749 11.00 19.16 -4.44
N HIS A 750 12.31 19.23 -4.60
CA HIS A 750 13.04 20.48 -4.45
C HIS A 750 12.94 21.25 -5.76
N THR A 751 12.66 22.56 -5.68
CA THR A 751 12.54 23.46 -6.84
C THR A 751 13.61 23.31 -7.93
N LYS A 752 14.86 22.98 -7.57
CA LYS A 752 15.96 22.71 -8.51
C LYS A 752 15.67 21.59 -9.51
N GLU A 753 14.84 20.61 -9.13
CA GLU A 753 14.48 19.46 -9.97
C GLU A 753 13.49 19.85 -11.07
N ILE A 754 12.76 20.97 -10.88
CA ILE A 754 11.83 21.48 -11.89
C ILE A 754 12.57 22.21 -13.03
N LYS A 755 13.78 22.71 -12.77
CA LYS A 755 14.59 23.49 -13.73
C LYS A 755 14.76 22.77 -15.07
N GLY A 756 15.23 21.52 -15.04
CA GLY A 756 15.49 20.73 -16.24
C GLY A 756 14.25 20.49 -17.10
N LEU A 757 13.08 20.32 -16.47
CA LEU A 757 11.81 20.16 -17.19
C LEU A 757 11.36 21.45 -17.87
N TYR A 758 11.43 22.59 -17.18
CA TYR A 758 11.08 23.88 -17.78
C TYR A 758 12.08 24.29 -18.86
N LEU A 759 13.38 24.03 -18.67
CA LEU A 759 14.41 24.26 -19.68
C LEU A 759 14.20 23.39 -20.93
N TYR A 760 13.94 22.09 -20.75
CA TYR A 760 13.55 21.19 -21.85
C TYR A 760 12.34 21.74 -22.61
N LEU A 761 11.26 22.08 -21.91
CA LEU A 761 10.03 22.60 -22.52
C LEU A 761 10.19 23.97 -23.18
N ALA A 762 11.07 24.83 -22.66
CA ALA A 762 11.39 26.14 -23.24
C ALA A 762 12.22 26.01 -24.53
N SER A 763 13.24 25.15 -24.50
CA SER A 763 14.19 24.91 -25.59
C SER A 763 13.59 24.21 -26.81
N ASP A 764 14.36 24.14 -27.90
CA ASP A 764 13.99 23.40 -29.10
C ASP A 764 14.23 21.88 -29.02
N ALA A 765 14.84 21.39 -27.93
CA ALA A 765 14.89 19.95 -27.61
C ALA A 765 13.49 19.34 -27.45
N SER A 766 12.45 20.18 -27.26
CA SER A 766 11.04 19.79 -27.16
C SER A 766 10.18 20.29 -28.33
N THR A 767 10.78 20.59 -29.50
CA THR A 767 10.07 21.09 -30.72
C THR A 767 8.87 20.25 -31.14
N TYR A 768 8.90 18.93 -30.97
CA TYR A 768 7.77 18.03 -31.28
C TYR A 768 6.82 17.79 -30.09
N THR A 769 7.03 18.46 -28.96
CA THR A 769 6.19 18.38 -27.76
C THR A 769 5.24 19.59 -27.70
N THR A 770 3.95 19.35 -27.92
CA THR A 770 2.89 20.35 -27.73
C THR A 770 1.59 19.65 -27.31
N GLY A 771 0.79 20.29 -26.46
CA GLY A 771 -0.38 19.69 -25.80
C GLY A 771 -0.03 18.65 -24.74
N ALA A 772 1.25 18.46 -24.43
CA ALA A 772 1.70 17.55 -23.39
C ALA A 772 1.42 18.13 -22.00
N ASP A 773 1.24 17.24 -21.04
CA ASP A 773 1.01 17.57 -19.64
C ASP A 773 1.88 16.66 -18.80
N ILE A 774 3.00 17.22 -18.36
CA ILE A 774 4.10 16.49 -17.75
C ILE A 774 3.95 16.59 -16.23
N VAL A 775 3.47 15.51 -15.64
CA VAL A 775 3.37 15.38 -14.19
C VAL A 775 4.77 15.21 -13.59
N ILE A 776 5.09 16.03 -12.60
CA ILE A 776 6.36 15.97 -11.86
C ILE A 776 6.05 16.04 -10.36
N ASP A 777 5.68 14.90 -9.80
CA ASP A 777 5.08 14.77 -8.47
C ASP A 777 5.79 13.74 -7.58
N GLY A 778 6.92 13.19 -8.04
CA GLY A 778 7.62 12.09 -7.38
C GLY A 778 6.87 10.76 -7.44
N GLY A 779 5.95 10.58 -8.39
CA GLY A 779 5.13 9.37 -8.57
C GLY A 779 3.80 9.38 -7.80
N TYR A 780 3.41 10.51 -7.20
CA TYR A 780 2.20 10.63 -6.38
C TYR A 780 0.94 10.15 -7.12
N THR A 781 0.76 10.53 -8.38
CA THR A 781 -0.41 10.16 -9.20
C THR A 781 -0.47 8.68 -9.60
N LEU A 782 0.52 7.87 -9.19
CA LEU A 782 0.50 6.41 -9.30
C LEU A 782 -0.12 5.72 -8.07
N THR A 783 -0.49 6.48 -7.05
CA THR A 783 -1.11 6.02 -5.78
C THR A 783 -2.48 6.66 -5.54
#